data_AF-A0A2J8QTL1-F1
#
_entry.id   AF-A0A2J8QTL1-F1
#
_cell.length_a   1.000
_cell.length_b   1.000
_cell.length_c   1.000
_cell.angle_alpha   90.00
_cell.angle_beta   90.00
_cell.angle_gamma   90.00
#
_symmetry.space_group_name_H-M   'P 1'
#
loop_
_entity.id
_entity.type
_entity.pdbx_description
1 polymer ?
#
loop_
_entity_poly.entity_id
_entity_poly.type
_entity_poly.pdbx_seq_one_letter_code
_entity_poly.pdbx_strand_id
1 'polypeptide(L)'
;VKQLRNRADEDARMIHMSMQMGNEPPISLRRDLEHLMLLIGELYKKNPFHLELALEYWCPTEPLQTPTIMGSYLGVAHQRPPQRQVVLSKFVRQMGDLLPPTIYIPYLKMLQGLANGPQCAHYCFSLLKVNGSSHVENIQGAGGSPVSWEHFFHSLMLYHEHLRKDLPSADSVQYRHLPSRGITQKEQDGLIAFLQLTSTIITWSENARLALCEHPQWTPVVVTLGLLQCSIPPVLKAELLKTLAAFGKSPEIAASLWQSLEYTQILQTVRIPSQRQAIGIEVELNEIESRCEEYPLTRAFCQLISTLVESSFPSNLGAGLRPPGFDPYLQFLRDSVFLRFRTRAYRRAAEKWEVAEVVLEVFYKLLRDYEPQLEDFIDQFVELQGEEIIAYKPPGFSLMYHLLNESPMLELALSLLEEGVKQLDTYAPFPGKKHLEKAVQHCLALLNLTLQKENLFMDLLRESQLALIVCPLEQLLQGINPRTKKADNVVNIARYLYHGNTNPELAFESAKILCCISCNSNIQIKLVGDFTHDQSISQKLMAGFVECLDCEDAEEFVRLEEGSELEKKLVAIRHETRIHILNLLITSLECNPPNLALYLLGFELKKPVSTTNLQDPGVLGCPRTCLHAILNILEKGTEGRTGPVAVRESPQLAELCYQRQSFTMLSRLVSNS
;
A
#
# COMPACT_ATOMS: atom_id res chain seq x y z
N VAL A 1 -14.68 -36.50 12.27
CA VAL A 1 -13.33 -36.35 11.66
C VAL A 1 -12.80 -37.65 11.05
N LYS A 2 -12.50 -38.71 11.81
CA LYS A 2 -11.95 -39.96 11.25
C LYS A 2 -12.79 -40.56 10.11
N GLN A 3 -14.11 -40.60 10.27
CA GLN A 3 -15.04 -41.04 9.21
C GLN A 3 -15.00 -40.15 7.97
N LEU A 4 -14.85 -38.82 8.14
CA LEU A 4 -14.75 -37.87 7.02
C LEU A 4 -13.44 -38.09 6.26
N ARG A 5 -12.34 -38.37 6.96
CA ARG A 5 -11.05 -38.69 6.34
C ARG A 5 -11.09 -40.00 5.56
N ASN A 6 -11.59 -41.08 6.16
CA ASN A 6 -11.70 -42.36 5.45
C ASN A 6 -12.51 -42.24 4.16
N ARG A 7 -13.62 -41.47 4.18
CA ARG A 7 -14.40 -41.18 2.98
C ARG A 7 -13.62 -40.36 1.97
N ALA A 8 -12.91 -39.31 2.39
CA ALA A 8 -12.09 -38.52 1.48
C ALA A 8 -11.01 -39.38 0.79
N ASP A 9 -10.42 -40.35 1.49
CA ASP A 9 -9.46 -41.31 0.93
C ASP A 9 -10.11 -42.30 -0.05
N GLU A 10 -11.36 -42.71 0.20
CA GLU A 10 -12.17 -43.52 -0.73
C GLU A 10 -12.54 -42.71 -1.99
N ASP A 11 -13.00 -41.47 -1.82
CA ASP A 11 -13.36 -40.55 -2.90
C ASP A 11 -12.15 -40.23 -3.78
N ALA A 12 -10.98 -39.97 -3.19
CA ALA A 12 -9.76 -39.73 -3.93
C ALA A 12 -9.34 -40.95 -4.78
N ARG A 13 -9.52 -42.17 -4.25
CA ARG A 13 -9.26 -43.41 -5.00
C ARG A 13 -10.24 -43.59 -6.16
N MET A 14 -11.53 -43.28 -5.95
CA MET A 14 -12.53 -43.31 -7.02
C MET A 14 -12.22 -42.30 -8.13
N ILE A 15 -11.82 -41.08 -7.77
CA ILE A 15 -11.41 -40.04 -8.72
C ILE A 15 -10.16 -40.46 -9.50
N HIS A 16 -9.16 -41.03 -8.83
CA HIS A 16 -7.96 -41.50 -9.48
C HIS A 16 -8.26 -42.63 -10.48
N MET A 17 -9.12 -43.57 -10.09
CA MET A 17 -9.56 -44.66 -10.97
C MET A 17 -10.37 -44.14 -12.16
N SER A 18 -11.27 -43.17 -11.98
CA SER A 18 -12.04 -42.60 -13.10
C SER A 18 -11.14 -41.85 -14.09
N MET A 19 -10.14 -41.11 -13.59
CA MET A 19 -9.16 -40.41 -14.41
C MET A 19 -8.28 -41.36 -15.22
N GLN A 20 -7.86 -42.50 -14.65
CA GLN A 20 -7.12 -43.52 -15.39
C GLN A 20 -7.97 -44.17 -16.50
N MET A 21 -9.28 -44.26 -16.30
CA MET A 21 -10.23 -44.83 -17.25
C MET A 21 -10.73 -43.81 -18.28
N GLY A 22 -10.25 -42.56 -18.25
CA GLY A 22 -10.66 -41.49 -19.17
C GLY A 22 -12.09 -40.95 -18.93
N ASN A 23 -12.70 -41.29 -17.80
CA ASN A 23 -14.07 -40.87 -17.45
C ASN A 23 -14.05 -39.63 -16.53
N GLU A 24 -15.08 -38.79 -16.65
CA GLU A 24 -15.31 -37.70 -15.70
C GLU A 24 -15.54 -38.24 -14.27
N PRO A 25 -15.04 -37.55 -13.24
CA PRO A 25 -15.23 -37.98 -11.85
C PRO A 25 -16.72 -37.98 -11.49
N PRO A 26 -17.19 -38.89 -10.62
CA PRO A 26 -18.58 -38.94 -10.20
C PRO A 26 -19.07 -37.60 -9.61
N ILE A 27 -20.21 -37.10 -10.10
CA ILE A 27 -20.78 -35.80 -9.72
C ILE A 27 -21.27 -35.80 -8.25
N SER A 28 -21.54 -36.98 -7.67
CA SER A 28 -22.14 -37.16 -6.34
C SER A 28 -21.14 -37.27 -5.17
N LEU A 29 -19.85 -36.96 -5.37
CA LEU A 29 -18.84 -37.07 -4.31
C LEU A 29 -19.03 -35.98 -3.25
N ARG A 30 -19.05 -36.39 -1.97
CA ARG A 30 -19.26 -35.46 -0.85
C ARG A 30 -17.94 -34.86 -0.40
N ARG A 31 -17.75 -33.56 -0.67
CA ARG A 31 -16.53 -32.80 -0.34
C ARG A 31 -16.51 -32.25 1.10
N ASP A 32 -17.09 -32.99 2.05
CA ASP A 32 -17.36 -32.50 3.40
C ASP A 32 -16.07 -32.12 4.16
N LEU A 33 -15.00 -32.92 4.02
CA LEU A 33 -13.72 -32.65 4.67
C LEU A 33 -12.98 -31.46 4.03
N GLU A 34 -13.03 -31.35 2.70
CA GLU A 34 -12.49 -30.22 1.94
C GLU A 34 -13.15 -28.92 2.37
N HIS A 35 -14.49 -28.88 2.43
CA HIS A 35 -15.22 -27.70 2.88
C HIS A 35 -14.89 -27.33 4.34
N LEU A 36 -14.70 -28.30 5.23
CA LEU A 36 -14.29 -28.03 6.60
C LEU A 36 -12.91 -27.35 6.66
N MET A 37 -11.94 -27.82 5.88
CA MET A 37 -10.60 -27.22 5.84
C MET A 37 -10.62 -25.80 5.26
N LEU A 38 -11.37 -25.60 4.17
CA LEU A 38 -11.55 -24.27 3.57
C LEU A 38 -12.27 -23.31 4.52
N LEU A 39 -13.25 -23.79 5.28
CA LEU A 39 -13.98 -23.01 6.28
C LEU A 39 -13.04 -22.56 7.40
N ILE A 40 -12.21 -23.47 7.94
CA ILE A 40 -11.19 -23.12 8.94
C ILE A 40 -10.22 -22.09 8.36
N GLY A 41 -9.73 -22.33 7.14
CA GLY A 41 -8.84 -21.41 6.44
C GLY A 41 -9.43 -20.00 6.36
N GLU A 42 -10.65 -19.86 5.84
CA GLU A 42 -11.26 -18.54 5.63
C GLU A 42 -11.71 -17.87 6.94
N LEU A 43 -12.12 -18.65 7.95
CA LEU A 43 -12.49 -18.14 9.28
C LEU A 43 -11.30 -17.50 10.00
N TYR A 44 -10.13 -18.14 9.97
CA TYR A 44 -8.94 -17.66 10.69
C TYR A 44 -8.05 -16.74 9.84
N LYS A 45 -8.22 -16.69 8.52
CA LYS A 45 -7.41 -15.86 7.61
C LYS A 45 -7.36 -14.38 7.97
N LYS A 46 -8.44 -13.81 8.51
CA LYS A 46 -8.48 -12.43 8.99
C LYS A 46 -8.62 -12.43 10.51
N ASN A 47 -7.82 -11.63 11.18
CA ASN A 47 -7.89 -11.42 12.63
C ASN A 47 -8.20 -9.94 12.95
N PRO A 48 -9.40 -9.44 12.60
CA PRO A 48 -9.71 -8.02 12.73
C PRO A 48 -9.73 -7.53 14.19
N PHE A 49 -9.98 -8.43 15.13
CA PHE A 49 -10.06 -8.11 16.57
C PHE A 49 -8.79 -8.51 17.34
N HIS A 50 -7.73 -8.95 16.66
CA HIS A 50 -6.46 -9.35 17.29
C HIS A 50 -6.59 -10.37 18.44
N LEU A 51 -7.59 -11.26 18.39
CA LEU A 51 -7.92 -12.21 19.47
C LEU A 51 -7.04 -13.47 19.49
N GLU A 52 -6.07 -13.56 18.58
CA GLU A 52 -5.09 -14.65 18.43
C GLU A 52 -5.65 -16.09 18.47
N LEU A 53 -6.93 -16.28 18.09
CA LEU A 53 -7.64 -17.56 18.24
C LEU A 53 -6.99 -18.73 17.49
N ALA A 54 -6.20 -18.46 16.44
CA ALA A 54 -5.48 -19.49 15.70
C ALA A 54 -4.38 -20.17 16.54
N LEU A 55 -3.89 -19.54 17.61
CA LEU A 55 -2.90 -20.15 18.53
C LEU A 55 -3.43 -21.42 19.21
N GLU A 56 -4.76 -21.57 19.32
CA GLU A 56 -5.37 -22.79 19.83
C GLU A 56 -5.09 -24.02 18.95
N TYR A 57 -4.70 -23.83 17.68
CA TYR A 57 -4.35 -24.92 16.77
C TYR A 57 -2.88 -25.35 16.86
N TRP A 58 -2.06 -24.61 17.60
CA TRP A 58 -0.63 -24.86 17.72
C TRP A 58 -0.29 -25.26 19.16
N CYS A 59 0.57 -26.26 19.34
CA CYS A 59 1.15 -26.59 20.65
C CYS A 59 2.66 -26.31 20.61
N PRO A 60 3.19 -25.43 21.48
CA PRO A 60 4.62 -25.20 21.56
C PRO A 60 5.33 -26.49 21.99
N THR A 61 6.23 -26.99 21.16
CA THR A 61 7.16 -28.07 21.55
C THR A 61 8.48 -27.52 22.10
N GLU A 62 8.78 -26.24 21.81
CA GLU A 62 9.96 -25.51 22.29
C GLU A 62 9.52 -24.16 22.90
N PRO A 63 10.06 -23.75 24.06
CA PRO A 63 9.80 -22.42 24.60
C PRO A 63 10.49 -21.36 23.73
N LEU A 64 9.71 -20.41 23.21
CA LEU A 64 10.26 -19.22 22.55
C LEU A 64 10.99 -18.38 23.60
N GLN A 65 12.31 -18.20 23.44
CA GLN A 65 13.06 -17.21 24.21
C GLN A 65 12.73 -15.82 23.65
N THR A 66 11.75 -15.13 24.21
CA THR A 66 11.57 -13.68 24.00
C THR A 66 12.42 -12.92 25.01
N PRO A 67 13.39 -12.08 24.61
CA PRO A 67 13.85 -11.00 25.47
C PRO A 67 12.80 -9.87 25.40
N THR A 68 12.53 -9.24 26.54
CA THR A 68 11.75 -8.00 26.74
C THR A 68 10.25 -8.01 26.38
N ILE A 69 9.40 -8.14 27.42
CA ILE A 69 8.59 -7.04 27.98
C ILE A 69 8.38 -7.34 29.48
N MET A 70 8.74 -6.37 30.30
CA MET A 70 8.68 -6.36 31.76
C MET A 70 7.26 -5.95 32.20
N GLY A 71 6.64 -6.68 33.12
CA GLY A 71 5.45 -6.19 33.84
C GLY A 71 4.28 -7.14 34.01
N SER A 72 4.48 -8.36 34.54
CA SER A 72 3.44 -9.02 35.32
C SER A 72 4.07 -9.95 36.34
N TYR A 73 3.94 -9.57 37.60
CA TYR A 73 4.38 -10.32 38.76
C TYR A 73 3.47 -11.54 38.87
N LEU A 74 3.90 -12.68 38.35
CA LEU A 74 3.55 -14.03 38.80
C LEU A 74 4.41 -15.01 37.97
N GLY A 75 5.33 -15.72 38.61
CA GLY A 75 6.08 -16.79 37.97
C GLY A 75 5.13 -17.86 37.44
N VAL A 76 5.04 -18.02 36.11
CA VAL A 76 4.21 -19.06 35.51
C VAL A 76 5.06 -20.31 35.29
N ALA A 77 4.94 -21.23 36.23
CA ALA A 77 5.33 -22.62 36.09
C ALA A 77 4.70 -23.25 34.84
N HIS A 78 5.44 -24.14 34.17
CA HIS A 78 5.02 -25.08 33.13
C HIS A 78 3.52 -25.46 33.19
N GLN A 79 2.65 -24.69 32.54
CA GLN A 79 1.27 -25.10 32.33
C GLN A 79 1.22 -26.04 31.13
N ARG A 80 0.77 -27.28 31.34
CA ARG A 80 0.46 -28.19 30.23
C ARG A 80 -0.56 -27.51 29.31
N PRO A 81 -0.39 -27.58 27.98
CA PRO A 81 -1.35 -26.97 27.06
C PRO A 81 -2.76 -27.52 27.31
N PRO A 82 -3.81 -26.68 27.26
CA PRO A 82 -5.19 -27.11 27.45
C PRO A 82 -5.55 -28.30 26.55
N GLN A 83 -6.39 -29.21 27.03
CA GLN A 83 -6.80 -30.40 26.28
C GLN A 83 -7.35 -30.06 24.88
N ARG A 84 -8.10 -28.94 24.77
CA ARG A 84 -8.60 -28.41 23.50
C ARG A 84 -7.47 -28.13 22.51
N GLN A 85 -6.42 -27.43 22.94
CA GLN A 85 -5.26 -27.08 22.11
C GLN A 85 -4.48 -28.33 21.65
N VAL A 86 -4.35 -29.32 22.53
CA VAL A 86 -3.74 -30.62 22.18
C VAL A 86 -4.54 -31.36 21.11
N VAL A 87 -5.87 -31.36 21.19
CA VAL A 87 -6.73 -32.03 20.21
C VAL A 87 -6.71 -31.30 18.86
N LEU A 88 -6.72 -29.97 18.86
CA LEU A 88 -6.67 -29.16 17.63
C LEU A 88 -5.31 -29.27 16.93
N SER A 89 -4.20 -29.22 17.67
CA SER A 89 -2.87 -29.42 17.09
C SER A 89 -2.69 -30.84 16.54
N LYS A 90 -3.24 -31.85 17.23
CA LYS A 90 -3.31 -33.22 16.71
C LYS A 90 -4.15 -33.30 15.44
N PHE A 91 -5.26 -32.58 15.37
CA PHE A 91 -6.09 -32.50 14.16
C PHE A 91 -5.27 -31.95 12.97
N VAL A 92 -4.56 -30.83 13.13
CA VAL A 92 -3.71 -30.26 12.07
C VAL A 92 -2.68 -31.28 11.57
N ARG A 93 -1.91 -31.88 12.49
CA ARG A 93 -0.88 -32.87 12.15
C ARG A 93 -1.45 -34.10 11.48
N GLN A 94 -2.56 -34.62 12.00
CA GLN A 94 -3.22 -35.78 11.41
C GLN A 94 -3.68 -35.48 9.99
N MET A 95 -4.30 -34.33 9.74
CA MET A 95 -4.77 -33.98 8.40
C MET A 95 -3.64 -33.86 7.37
N GLY A 96 -2.41 -33.55 7.79
CA GLY A 96 -1.23 -33.49 6.92
C GLY A 96 -0.55 -34.83 6.63
N ASP A 97 -0.94 -35.91 7.31
CA ASP A 97 -0.38 -37.24 7.14
C ASP A 97 -1.02 -37.95 5.93
N LEU A 98 -0.25 -38.64 5.10
CA LEU A 98 -0.73 -39.39 3.91
C LEU A 98 -1.82 -38.65 3.10
N LEU A 99 -1.61 -37.38 2.77
CA LEU A 99 -2.57 -36.50 2.09
C LEU A 99 -2.96 -37.00 0.69
N PRO A 100 -4.24 -37.31 0.42
CA PRO A 100 -4.75 -37.46 -0.94
C PRO A 100 -4.61 -36.18 -1.78
N PRO A 101 -4.41 -36.29 -3.10
CA PRO A 101 -4.29 -35.13 -3.99
C PRO A 101 -5.49 -34.16 -3.94
N THR A 102 -6.69 -34.67 -3.66
CA THR A 102 -7.93 -33.88 -3.60
C THR A 102 -7.98 -32.93 -2.41
N ILE A 103 -7.35 -33.29 -1.28
CA ILE A 103 -7.34 -32.47 -0.07
C ILE A 103 -6.05 -31.67 0.11
N TYR A 104 -5.09 -31.81 -0.80
CA TYR A 104 -3.82 -31.08 -0.77
C TYR A 104 -4.03 -29.55 -0.71
N ILE A 105 -4.74 -28.98 -1.69
CA ILE A 105 -5.01 -27.53 -1.73
C ILE A 105 -5.85 -27.06 -0.54
N PRO A 106 -6.97 -27.73 -0.16
CA PRO A 106 -7.73 -27.39 1.04
C PRO A 106 -6.87 -27.38 2.32
N TYR A 107 -5.97 -28.34 2.47
CA TYR A 107 -5.07 -28.41 3.62
C TYR A 107 -4.08 -27.23 3.64
N LEU A 108 -3.47 -26.87 2.51
CA LEU A 108 -2.60 -25.70 2.41
C LEU A 108 -3.34 -24.40 2.73
N LYS A 109 -4.57 -24.22 2.22
CA LYS A 109 -5.40 -23.05 2.53
C LYS A 109 -5.81 -23.00 4.01
N MET A 110 -6.05 -24.15 4.64
CA MET A 110 -6.27 -24.24 6.08
C MET A 110 -5.02 -23.78 6.85
N LEU A 111 -3.83 -24.30 6.51
CA LEU A 111 -2.58 -23.88 7.14
C LEU A 111 -2.31 -22.37 6.96
N GLN A 112 -2.61 -21.84 5.76
CA GLN A 112 -2.47 -20.42 5.46
C GLN A 112 -3.34 -19.57 6.40
N GLY A 113 -4.60 -19.95 6.60
CA GLY A 113 -5.49 -19.27 7.54
C GLY A 113 -5.05 -19.39 9.00
N LEU A 114 -4.42 -20.51 9.37
CA LEU A 114 -3.89 -20.74 10.72
C LEU A 114 -2.53 -20.07 10.98
N ALA A 115 -1.86 -19.53 9.96
CA ALA A 115 -0.58 -18.82 10.04
C ALA A 115 -0.76 -17.28 10.12
N ASN A 116 -1.82 -16.81 10.79
CA ASN A 116 -2.29 -15.41 10.80
C ASN A 116 -1.63 -14.50 11.87
N GLY A 117 -0.36 -14.73 12.21
CA GLY A 117 0.36 -13.98 13.24
C GLY A 117 1.78 -14.50 13.43
N PRO A 118 2.65 -13.79 14.18
CA PRO A 118 4.08 -14.10 14.28
C PRO A 118 4.35 -15.48 14.89
N GLN A 119 3.68 -15.81 15.99
CA GLN A 119 3.82 -17.12 16.66
C GLN A 119 3.20 -18.25 15.82
N CYS A 120 1.97 -18.06 15.32
CA CYS A 120 1.29 -19.00 14.43
C CYS A 120 2.13 -19.34 13.19
N ALA A 121 2.72 -18.34 12.55
CA ALA A 121 3.57 -18.51 11.39
C ALA A 121 4.85 -19.29 11.74
N HIS A 122 5.47 -19.00 12.87
CA HIS A 122 6.63 -19.77 13.35
C HIS A 122 6.27 -21.25 13.60
N TYR A 123 5.14 -21.55 14.23
CA TYR A 123 4.71 -22.94 14.44
C TYR A 123 4.38 -23.66 13.13
N CYS A 124 3.76 -22.96 12.18
CA CYS A 124 3.51 -23.51 10.85
C CYS A 124 4.82 -23.78 10.09
N PHE A 125 5.81 -22.87 10.18
CA PHE A 125 7.16 -23.07 9.63
C PHE A 125 7.82 -24.33 10.22
N SER A 126 7.78 -24.48 11.55
CA SER A 126 8.36 -25.63 12.24
C SER A 126 7.66 -26.95 11.89
N LEU A 127 6.33 -26.95 11.71
CA LEU A 127 5.58 -28.11 11.23
C LEU A 127 6.11 -28.58 9.86
N LEU A 128 6.23 -27.66 8.90
CA LEU A 128 6.71 -27.96 7.55
C LEU A 128 8.19 -28.39 7.51
N LYS A 129 9.01 -27.87 8.44
CA LYS A 129 10.40 -28.29 8.63
C LYS A 129 10.50 -29.73 9.17
N VAL A 130 9.72 -30.06 10.20
CA VAL A 130 9.69 -31.42 10.77
C VAL A 130 9.19 -32.44 9.74
N ASN A 131 8.18 -32.08 8.94
CA ASN A 131 7.66 -32.95 7.87
C ASN A 131 8.71 -33.31 6.80
N GLY A 132 9.77 -32.51 6.63
CA GLY A 132 10.88 -32.80 5.72
C GLY A 132 12.03 -33.60 6.34
N SER A 133 12.07 -33.75 7.66
CA SER A 133 13.19 -34.38 8.39
C SER A 133 13.13 -35.91 8.46
N SER A 134 12.08 -36.54 7.91
CA SER A 134 11.93 -38.00 7.87
C SER A 134 12.80 -38.63 6.78
N HIS A 135 14.05 -38.95 7.13
CA HIS A 135 15.01 -39.86 6.47
C HIS A 135 15.12 -39.85 4.93
N VAL A 136 16.13 -39.12 4.47
CA VAL A 136 16.94 -39.44 3.28
C VAL A 136 17.78 -40.67 3.61
N GLU A 137 17.45 -41.85 3.09
CA GLU A 137 18.47 -42.91 2.88
C GLU A 137 18.09 -44.01 1.86
N ASN A 138 16.93 -43.93 1.17
CA ASN A 138 16.64 -44.85 0.06
C ASN A 138 16.09 -44.09 -1.16
N ILE A 139 16.97 -43.86 -2.15
CA ILE A 139 16.79 -43.09 -3.39
C ILE A 139 15.80 -43.75 -4.39
N GLN A 140 14.92 -44.66 -3.96
CA GLN A 140 13.96 -45.33 -4.84
C GLN A 140 12.50 -45.37 -4.33
N GLY A 141 12.18 -44.68 -3.23
CA GLY A 141 10.80 -44.55 -2.74
C GLY A 141 10.47 -43.12 -2.36
N ALA A 142 9.41 -42.56 -2.95
CA ALA A 142 8.82 -41.27 -2.61
C ALA A 142 8.27 -41.26 -1.17
N GLY A 143 9.15 -41.15 -0.17
CA GLY A 143 8.84 -41.37 1.26
C GLY A 143 8.80 -40.12 2.15
N GLY A 144 8.82 -38.92 1.58
CA GLY A 144 8.66 -37.66 2.32
C GLY A 144 7.22 -37.12 2.26
N SER A 145 6.79 -36.37 3.28
CA SER A 145 5.48 -35.70 3.21
C SER A 145 5.46 -34.67 2.07
N PRO A 146 4.44 -34.67 1.19
CA PRO A 146 4.32 -33.72 0.09
C PRO A 146 4.11 -32.28 0.57
N VAL A 147 3.82 -32.09 1.86
CA VAL A 147 3.68 -30.78 2.50
C VAL A 147 4.86 -30.56 3.45
N SER A 148 6.01 -30.28 2.84
CA SER A 148 7.29 -29.99 3.51
C SER A 148 8.09 -28.96 2.70
N TRP A 149 9.00 -28.24 3.38
CA TRP A 149 9.88 -27.27 2.70
C TRP A 149 10.80 -27.95 1.69
N GLU A 150 11.37 -29.11 2.06
CA GLU A 150 12.29 -29.88 1.21
C GLU A 150 11.62 -30.29 -0.10
N HIS A 151 10.42 -30.88 -0.03
CA HIS A 151 9.68 -31.29 -1.23
C HIS A 151 9.34 -30.09 -2.11
N PHE A 152 8.92 -28.97 -1.53
CA PHE A 152 8.52 -27.78 -2.27
C PHE A 152 9.68 -27.14 -3.03
N PHE A 153 10.80 -26.85 -2.35
CA PHE A 153 11.96 -26.22 -3.00
C PHE A 153 12.63 -27.16 -4.02
N HIS A 154 12.70 -28.45 -3.72
CA HIS A 154 13.17 -29.43 -4.69
C HIS A 154 12.28 -29.47 -5.94
N SER A 155 10.95 -29.44 -5.76
CA SER A 155 10.01 -29.39 -6.88
C SER A 155 10.19 -28.11 -7.73
N LEU A 156 10.34 -26.94 -7.10
CA LEU A 156 10.61 -25.68 -7.82
C LEU A 156 11.92 -25.74 -8.63
N MET A 157 12.98 -26.31 -8.07
CA MET A 157 14.24 -26.51 -8.79
C MET A 157 14.07 -27.43 -10.00
N LEU A 158 13.35 -28.55 -9.84
CA LEU A 158 13.04 -29.44 -10.96
C LEU A 158 12.22 -28.74 -12.05
N TYR A 159 11.21 -27.95 -11.69
CA TYR A 159 10.45 -27.16 -12.67
C TYR A 159 11.35 -26.17 -13.41
N HIS A 160 12.22 -25.48 -12.69
CA HIS A 160 13.17 -24.53 -13.28
C HIS A 160 14.12 -25.22 -14.27
N GLU A 161 14.69 -26.37 -13.90
CA GLU A 161 15.59 -27.13 -14.78
C GLU A 161 14.89 -27.66 -16.03
N HIS A 162 13.67 -28.19 -15.90
CA HIS A 162 12.92 -28.72 -17.04
C HIS A 162 12.48 -27.61 -17.99
N LEU A 163 11.90 -26.53 -17.47
CA LEU A 163 11.38 -25.43 -18.28
C LEU A 163 12.49 -24.64 -18.97
N ARG A 164 13.70 -24.58 -18.40
CA ARG A 164 14.86 -23.93 -19.02
C ARG A 164 15.40 -24.69 -20.23
N LYS A 165 15.38 -26.04 -20.18
CA LYS A 165 15.81 -26.90 -21.29
C LYS A 165 14.89 -26.82 -22.51
N ASP A 166 13.65 -26.37 -22.31
CA ASP A 166 12.63 -26.22 -23.36
C ASP A 166 12.68 -24.85 -24.08
N LEU A 167 13.55 -23.90 -23.68
CA LEU A 167 13.76 -22.69 -24.48
C LEU A 167 14.50 -23.07 -25.79
N PRO A 168 13.99 -22.67 -26.97
CA PRO A 168 14.63 -23.01 -28.23
C PRO A 168 16.02 -22.38 -28.32
N SER A 169 17.05 -23.21 -28.21
CA SER A 169 18.41 -22.83 -28.58
C SER A 169 18.48 -22.69 -30.11
N ALA A 170 19.06 -21.59 -30.59
CA ALA A 170 19.11 -21.21 -32.01
C ALA A 170 19.77 -22.28 -32.93
N ASP A 171 20.42 -23.31 -32.38
CA ASP A 171 21.18 -24.31 -33.12
C ASP A 171 20.52 -25.71 -33.23
N SER A 172 19.26 -25.90 -32.83
CA SER A 172 18.68 -27.25 -32.71
C SER A 172 17.55 -27.59 -33.70
N VAL A 173 17.91 -27.75 -34.98
CA VAL A 173 16.97 -28.12 -36.07
C VAL A 173 16.61 -29.63 -36.12
N GLN A 174 17.07 -30.49 -35.20
CA GLN A 174 17.02 -31.95 -35.45
C GLN A 174 16.62 -32.89 -34.32
N TYR A 175 15.91 -32.45 -33.26
CA TYR A 175 15.32 -33.41 -32.32
C TYR A 175 13.80 -33.37 -32.30
N ARG A 176 13.25 -34.56 -32.56
CA ARG A 176 11.83 -34.91 -32.66
C ARG A 176 11.02 -34.35 -31.49
N HIS A 177 9.84 -33.82 -31.82
CA HIS A 177 8.75 -33.47 -30.91
C HIS A 177 8.58 -34.48 -29.76
N LEU A 178 9.14 -34.19 -28.58
CA LEU A 178 8.51 -34.59 -27.33
C LEU A 178 7.41 -33.55 -27.05
N PRO A 179 6.19 -33.97 -26.63
CA PRO A 179 5.19 -33.01 -26.20
C PRO A 179 5.75 -32.24 -25.00
N SER A 180 5.74 -30.91 -25.10
CA SER A 180 6.08 -29.99 -24.02
C SER A 180 5.31 -30.40 -22.76
N ARG A 181 6.01 -30.89 -21.73
CA ARG A 181 5.39 -31.10 -20.42
C ARG A 181 5.30 -29.75 -19.72
N GLY A 182 4.40 -28.90 -20.21
CA GLY A 182 4.00 -27.69 -19.50
C GLY A 182 3.41 -28.04 -18.14
N ILE A 183 3.52 -27.13 -17.17
CA ILE A 183 2.91 -27.26 -15.85
C ILE A 183 1.39 -27.48 -16.05
N THR A 184 0.86 -28.59 -15.54
CA THR A 184 -0.58 -28.86 -15.63
C THR A 184 -1.36 -27.89 -14.74
N GLN A 185 -2.64 -27.64 -15.04
CA GLN A 185 -3.47 -26.75 -14.22
C GLN A 185 -3.50 -27.16 -12.73
N LYS A 186 -3.55 -28.48 -12.45
CA LYS A 186 -3.55 -28.99 -11.07
C LYS A 186 -2.23 -28.74 -10.35
N GLU A 187 -1.10 -28.91 -11.05
CA GLU A 187 0.22 -28.60 -10.49
C GLU A 187 0.36 -27.10 -10.26
N GLN A 188 -0.11 -26.27 -11.20
CA GLN A 188 -0.13 -24.82 -11.04
C GLN A 188 -0.95 -24.39 -9.81
N ASP A 189 -2.15 -24.92 -9.63
CA ASP A 189 -3.01 -24.59 -8.49
C ASP A 189 -2.36 -25.02 -7.15
N GLY A 190 -1.68 -26.18 -7.14
CA GLY A 190 -0.90 -26.65 -6.00
C GLY A 190 0.30 -25.77 -5.67
N LEU A 191 1.08 -25.38 -6.69
CA LEU A 191 2.21 -24.46 -6.54
C LEU A 191 1.76 -23.09 -6.02
N ILE A 192 0.68 -22.54 -6.58
CA ILE A 192 0.09 -21.28 -6.13
C ILE A 192 -0.31 -21.36 -4.65
N ALA A 193 -1.03 -22.42 -4.25
CA ALA A 193 -1.46 -22.59 -2.86
C ALA A 193 -0.26 -22.67 -1.89
N PHE A 194 0.83 -23.33 -2.29
CA PHE A 194 2.03 -23.43 -1.46
C PHE A 194 2.83 -22.11 -1.44
N LEU A 195 2.92 -21.38 -2.56
CA LEU A 195 3.53 -20.05 -2.62
C LEU A 195 2.78 -19.05 -1.73
N GLN A 196 1.45 -19.11 -1.70
CA GLN A 196 0.60 -18.31 -0.83
C GLN A 196 0.81 -18.63 0.65
N LEU A 197 0.92 -19.92 1.00
CA LEU A 197 1.29 -20.35 2.35
C LEU A 197 2.68 -19.82 2.74
N THR A 198 3.66 -19.99 1.85
CA THR A 198 5.04 -19.50 2.04
C THR A 198 5.05 -18.00 2.28
N SER A 199 4.41 -17.22 1.41
CA SER A 199 4.32 -15.76 1.50
C SER A 199 3.67 -15.30 2.82
N THR A 200 2.64 -16.03 3.29
CA THR A 200 1.97 -15.77 4.56
C THR A 200 2.92 -16.02 5.74
N ILE A 201 3.59 -17.18 5.78
CA ILE A 201 4.51 -17.55 6.86
C ILE A 201 5.66 -16.56 6.97
N ILE A 202 6.35 -16.26 5.86
CA ILE A 202 7.53 -15.38 5.87
C ILE A 202 7.16 -13.90 6.04
N THR A 203 5.91 -13.52 5.77
CA THR A 203 5.40 -12.17 6.09
C THR A 203 5.35 -11.94 7.59
N TRP A 204 4.92 -12.95 8.36
CA TRP A 204 4.75 -12.85 9.82
C TRP A 204 5.98 -13.28 10.63
N SER A 205 6.84 -14.14 10.08
CA SER A 205 8.02 -14.65 10.79
C SER A 205 9.32 -14.32 10.04
N GLU A 206 10.07 -13.37 10.58
CA GLU A 206 11.41 -13.03 10.08
C GLU A 206 12.40 -14.19 10.20
N ASN A 207 12.37 -14.93 11.32
CA ASN A 207 13.20 -16.13 11.50
C ASN A 207 12.97 -17.16 10.40
N ALA A 208 11.71 -17.39 10.01
CA ALA A 208 11.40 -18.29 8.90
C ALA A 208 11.96 -17.76 7.57
N ARG A 209 11.83 -16.45 7.33
CA ARG A 209 12.32 -15.78 6.11
C ARG A 209 13.83 -15.95 5.94
N LEU A 210 14.60 -15.64 6.98
CA LEU A 210 16.07 -15.78 6.98
C LEU A 210 16.48 -17.24 6.83
N ALA A 211 15.91 -18.15 7.65
CA ALA A 211 16.26 -19.57 7.62
C ALA A 211 16.01 -20.25 6.26
N LEU A 212 14.98 -19.81 5.51
CA LEU A 212 14.73 -20.31 4.17
C LEU A 212 15.76 -19.80 3.15
N CYS A 213 16.16 -18.52 3.23
CA CYS A 213 17.14 -17.93 2.32
C CYS A 213 18.57 -18.37 2.58
N GLU A 214 18.93 -18.63 3.85
CA GLU A 214 20.25 -19.13 4.24
C GLU A 214 20.46 -20.62 3.93
N HIS A 215 19.40 -21.34 3.57
CA HIS A 215 19.51 -22.76 3.27
C HIS A 215 20.40 -22.99 2.01
N PRO A 216 21.52 -23.73 2.13
CA PRO A 216 22.56 -23.76 1.11
C PRO A 216 22.12 -24.39 -0.21
N GLN A 217 21.11 -25.27 -0.18
CA GLN A 217 20.64 -26.01 -1.35
C GLN A 217 19.41 -25.39 -2.02
N TRP A 218 18.59 -24.62 -1.30
CA TRP A 218 17.29 -24.20 -1.82
C TRP A 218 17.38 -22.95 -2.68
N THR A 219 18.30 -22.03 -2.35
CA THR A 219 18.55 -20.77 -3.08
C THR A 219 17.25 -20.11 -3.59
N PRO A 220 16.25 -19.90 -2.72
CA PRO A 220 14.86 -19.65 -3.13
C PRO A 220 14.70 -18.43 -4.04
N VAL A 221 15.49 -17.39 -3.82
CA VAL A 221 15.52 -16.17 -4.65
C VAL A 221 15.95 -16.48 -6.07
N VAL A 222 17.07 -17.21 -6.25
CA VAL A 222 17.63 -17.52 -7.57
C VAL A 222 16.70 -18.41 -8.39
N VAL A 223 16.16 -19.45 -7.77
CA VAL A 223 15.22 -20.39 -8.42
C VAL A 223 13.95 -19.65 -8.84
N THR A 224 13.41 -18.80 -7.96
CA THR A 224 12.19 -18.03 -8.24
C THR A 224 12.38 -17.05 -9.39
N LEU A 225 13.50 -16.30 -9.39
CA LEU A 225 13.83 -15.39 -10.49
C LEU A 225 14.08 -16.15 -11.81
N GLY A 226 14.72 -17.32 -11.75
CA GLY A 226 14.90 -18.19 -12.92
C GLY A 226 13.58 -18.67 -13.51
N LEU A 227 12.61 -19.05 -12.67
CA LEU A 227 11.26 -19.40 -13.11
C LEU A 227 10.50 -18.24 -13.75
N LEU A 228 10.73 -17.00 -13.31
CA LEU A 228 10.12 -15.81 -13.92
C LEU A 228 10.60 -15.56 -15.36
N GLN A 229 11.82 -16.00 -15.69
CA GLN A 229 12.35 -15.97 -17.06
C GLN A 229 11.78 -17.07 -17.96
N CYS A 230 11.19 -18.12 -17.38
CA CYS A 230 10.53 -19.19 -18.14
C CYS A 230 9.15 -18.76 -18.67
N SER A 231 8.67 -19.48 -19.69
CA SER A 231 7.33 -19.30 -20.25
C SER A 231 6.26 -19.98 -19.38
N ILE A 232 5.98 -19.38 -18.22
CA ILE A 232 4.94 -19.84 -17.28
C ILE A 232 3.74 -18.88 -17.24
N PRO A 233 2.54 -19.34 -16.83
CA PRO A 233 1.35 -18.49 -16.79
C PRO A 233 1.52 -17.23 -15.91
N PRO A 234 0.97 -16.07 -16.31
CA PRO A 234 1.11 -14.80 -15.58
C PRO A 234 0.67 -14.87 -14.12
N VAL A 235 -0.37 -15.66 -13.82
CA VAL A 235 -0.87 -15.84 -12.45
C VAL A 235 0.19 -16.51 -11.56
N LEU A 236 0.93 -17.50 -12.07
CA LEU A 236 2.00 -18.14 -11.32
C LEU A 236 3.18 -17.18 -11.14
N LYS A 237 3.55 -16.42 -12.17
CA LYS A 237 4.59 -15.37 -12.06
C LYS A 237 4.24 -14.31 -11.02
N ALA A 238 2.98 -13.88 -10.98
CA ALA A 238 2.50 -12.93 -9.99
C ALA A 238 2.66 -13.46 -8.56
N GLU A 239 2.33 -14.73 -8.31
CA GLU A 239 2.51 -15.33 -6.98
C GLU A 239 3.99 -15.51 -6.62
N LEU A 240 4.86 -15.88 -7.58
CA LEU A 240 6.31 -15.89 -7.38
C LEU A 240 6.86 -14.51 -6.98
N LEU A 241 6.42 -13.44 -7.65
CA LEU A 241 6.79 -12.06 -7.30
C LEU A 241 6.28 -11.65 -5.92
N LYS A 242 5.07 -12.04 -5.53
CA LYS A 242 4.55 -11.79 -4.17
C LYS A 242 5.34 -12.54 -3.10
N THR A 243 5.79 -13.75 -3.39
CA THR A 243 6.67 -14.50 -2.50
C THR A 243 8.03 -13.81 -2.38
N LEU A 244 8.61 -13.32 -3.49
CA LEU A 244 9.83 -12.50 -3.46
C LEU A 244 9.64 -11.19 -2.68
N ALA A 245 8.50 -10.51 -2.82
CA ALA A 245 8.18 -9.32 -2.05
C ALA A 245 8.17 -9.62 -0.55
N ALA A 246 7.57 -10.74 -0.15
CA ALA A 246 7.56 -11.16 1.25
C ALA A 246 8.96 -11.54 1.78
N PHE A 247 9.85 -12.07 0.93
CA PHE A 247 11.28 -12.26 1.24
C PHE A 247 12.05 -10.93 1.35
N GLY A 248 11.74 -9.97 0.49
CA GLY A 248 12.38 -8.64 0.45
C GLY A 248 12.02 -7.72 1.62
N LYS A 249 11.17 -8.17 2.57
CA LYS A 249 10.89 -7.43 3.80
C LYS A 249 12.05 -7.40 4.79
N SER A 250 13.05 -8.29 4.65
CA SER A 250 14.28 -8.22 5.44
C SER A 250 15.35 -7.48 4.62
N PRO A 251 16.05 -6.49 5.20
CA PRO A 251 16.93 -5.60 4.46
C PRO A 251 18.13 -6.34 3.82
N GLU A 252 18.65 -7.38 4.47
CA GLU A 252 19.75 -8.20 3.95
C GLU A 252 19.35 -8.92 2.65
N ILE A 253 18.13 -9.47 2.65
CA ILE A 253 17.58 -10.15 1.47
C ILE A 253 17.27 -9.10 0.39
N ALA A 254 16.68 -7.96 0.76
CA ALA A 254 16.34 -6.88 -0.18
C ALA A 254 17.57 -6.39 -0.98
N ALA A 255 18.70 -6.18 -0.30
CA ALA A 255 19.95 -5.77 -0.95
C ALA A 255 20.44 -6.79 -2.00
N SER A 256 20.40 -8.09 -1.65
CA SER A 256 20.76 -9.17 -2.59
C SER A 256 19.77 -9.30 -3.75
N LEU A 257 18.49 -9.02 -3.48
CA LEU A 257 17.40 -9.14 -4.45
C LEU A 257 17.49 -8.02 -5.50
N TRP A 258 17.88 -6.80 -5.13
CA TRP A 258 18.17 -5.72 -6.08
C TRP A 258 19.24 -6.10 -7.11
N GLN A 259 20.36 -6.65 -6.64
CA GLN A 259 21.44 -7.11 -7.54
C GLN A 259 20.97 -8.25 -8.44
N SER A 260 20.18 -9.17 -7.89
CA SER A 260 19.63 -10.29 -8.65
C SER A 260 18.60 -9.83 -9.69
N LEU A 261 17.80 -8.80 -9.42
CA LEU A 261 16.87 -8.19 -10.37
C LEU A 261 17.61 -7.53 -11.54
N GLU A 262 18.68 -6.77 -11.27
CA GLU A 262 19.53 -6.21 -12.33
C GLU A 262 20.19 -7.31 -13.16
N TYR A 263 20.70 -8.37 -12.54
CA TYR A 263 21.34 -9.45 -13.31
C TYR A 263 20.34 -10.21 -14.18
N THR A 264 19.14 -10.44 -13.68
CA THR A 264 18.12 -11.24 -14.38
C THR A 264 17.35 -10.46 -15.44
N GLN A 265 17.45 -9.12 -15.44
CA GLN A 265 16.80 -8.23 -16.42
C GLN A 265 15.30 -8.54 -16.60
N ILE A 266 14.60 -8.89 -15.50
CA ILE A 266 13.14 -9.12 -15.51
C ILE A 266 12.42 -7.87 -16.02
N LEU A 267 12.83 -6.72 -15.51
CA LEU A 267 12.68 -5.46 -16.21
C LEU A 267 13.94 -5.25 -17.06
N GLN A 268 13.77 -4.98 -18.35
CA GLN A 268 14.88 -4.71 -19.24
C GLN A 268 15.44 -3.30 -18.94
N THR A 269 16.50 -3.24 -18.13
CA THR A 269 17.18 -1.99 -17.77
C THR A 269 18.33 -1.66 -18.73
N VAL A 270 18.84 -2.66 -19.45
CA VAL A 270 19.87 -2.51 -20.49
C VAL A 270 19.24 -2.73 -21.86
N ARG A 271 19.28 -1.71 -22.73
CA ARG A 271 18.82 -1.82 -24.12
C ARG A 271 19.95 -2.28 -25.02
N ILE A 272 19.74 -3.36 -25.76
CA ILE A 272 20.70 -3.84 -26.77
C ILE A 272 20.36 -3.17 -28.12
N PRO A 273 21.28 -2.44 -28.76
CA PRO A 273 20.98 -1.67 -29.99
C PRO A 273 20.46 -2.52 -31.17
N SER A 274 20.77 -3.81 -31.21
CA SER A 274 20.31 -4.75 -32.25
C SER A 274 18.91 -5.32 -32.00
N GLN A 275 18.31 -5.06 -30.84
CA GLN A 275 17.08 -5.70 -30.41
C GLN A 275 15.85 -4.85 -30.79
N ARG A 276 15.06 -5.34 -31.75
CA ARG A 276 13.87 -4.64 -32.28
C ARG A 276 12.63 -4.76 -31.40
N GLN A 277 12.56 -5.78 -30.54
CA GLN A 277 11.43 -6.03 -29.64
C GLN A 277 11.90 -5.91 -28.20
N ALA A 278 11.15 -5.15 -27.39
CA ALA A 278 11.31 -5.16 -25.95
C ALA A 278 11.18 -6.60 -25.43
N ILE A 279 11.80 -6.93 -24.30
CA ILE A 279 11.63 -8.21 -23.58
C ILE A 279 11.34 -7.88 -22.11
N GLY A 280 10.78 -8.85 -21.40
CA GLY A 280 10.56 -8.79 -19.97
C GLY A 280 9.17 -8.29 -19.62
N ILE A 281 9.01 -7.81 -18.39
CA ILE A 281 7.70 -7.53 -17.82
C ILE A 281 6.91 -6.45 -18.58
N GLU A 282 7.59 -5.55 -19.28
CA GLU A 282 6.92 -4.54 -20.12
C GLU A 282 6.19 -5.16 -21.31
N VAL A 283 6.74 -6.20 -21.93
CA VAL A 283 6.05 -6.94 -23.00
C VAL A 283 4.92 -7.75 -22.43
N GLU A 284 5.14 -8.43 -21.30
CA GLU A 284 4.09 -9.23 -20.66
C GLU A 284 2.89 -8.35 -20.28
N LEU A 285 3.14 -7.14 -19.77
CA LEU A 285 2.11 -6.13 -19.51
C LEU A 285 1.35 -5.74 -20.80
N ASN A 286 2.07 -5.39 -21.86
CA ASN A 286 1.45 -4.84 -23.07
C ASN A 286 0.81 -5.90 -23.98
N GLU A 287 1.34 -7.12 -24.01
CA GLU A 287 0.89 -8.18 -24.92
C GLU A 287 0.07 -9.29 -24.25
N ILE A 288 0.39 -9.65 -23.00
CA ILE A 288 -0.27 -10.77 -22.31
C ILE A 288 -1.39 -10.25 -21.40
N GLU A 289 -1.04 -9.45 -20.41
CA GLU A 289 -2.00 -8.91 -19.43
C GLU A 289 -3.05 -8.03 -20.10
N SER A 290 -2.63 -7.14 -21.01
CA SER A 290 -3.57 -6.25 -21.72
C SER A 290 -4.53 -6.99 -22.66
N ARG A 291 -4.18 -8.18 -23.17
CA ARG A 291 -5.12 -9.03 -23.92
C ARG A 291 -6.11 -9.75 -23.00
N CYS A 292 -5.66 -10.12 -21.80
CA CYS A 292 -6.50 -10.78 -20.80
C CYS A 292 -7.39 -9.79 -20.04
N GLU A 293 -7.10 -8.49 -20.11
CA GLU A 293 -7.74 -7.42 -19.33
C GLU A 293 -7.63 -7.64 -17.81
N GLU A 294 -6.58 -8.35 -17.39
CA GLU A 294 -6.25 -8.66 -16.00
C GLU A 294 -4.77 -8.39 -15.76
N TYR A 295 -4.43 -7.75 -14.64
CA TYR A 295 -3.08 -7.24 -14.36
C TYR A 295 -2.44 -7.82 -13.07
N PRO A 296 -2.42 -9.14 -12.85
CA PRO A 296 -1.84 -9.73 -11.64
C PRO A 296 -0.30 -9.61 -11.57
N LEU A 297 0.42 -9.75 -12.69
CA LEU A 297 1.88 -9.70 -12.78
C LEU A 297 2.38 -8.28 -12.51
N THR A 298 1.81 -7.28 -13.19
CA THR A 298 2.18 -5.88 -13.01
C THR A 298 1.96 -5.43 -11.57
N ARG A 299 0.83 -5.80 -10.95
CA ARG A 299 0.57 -5.48 -9.53
C ARG A 299 1.57 -6.15 -8.60
N ALA A 300 1.87 -7.42 -8.82
CA ALA A 300 2.84 -8.15 -8.00
C ALA A 300 4.26 -7.56 -8.13
N PHE A 301 4.64 -7.10 -9.33
CA PHE A 301 5.91 -6.41 -9.53
C PHE A 301 5.96 -5.07 -8.81
N CYS A 302 4.92 -4.23 -8.93
CA CYS A 302 4.84 -2.98 -8.17
C CYS A 302 4.90 -3.23 -6.65
N GLN A 303 4.27 -4.29 -6.14
CA GLN A 303 4.35 -4.69 -4.73
C GLN A 303 5.76 -5.12 -4.32
N LEU A 304 6.48 -5.86 -5.16
CA LEU A 304 7.88 -6.19 -4.95
C LEU A 304 8.73 -4.92 -4.86
N ILE A 305 8.60 -4.01 -5.84
CA ILE A 305 9.36 -2.76 -5.84
C ILE A 305 9.01 -1.89 -4.62
N SER A 306 7.73 -1.77 -4.27
CA SER A 306 7.26 -1.07 -3.07
C SER A 306 7.89 -1.62 -1.78
N THR A 307 8.05 -2.94 -1.70
CA THR A 307 8.66 -3.58 -0.52
C THR A 307 10.17 -3.36 -0.49
N LEU A 308 10.84 -3.47 -1.64
CA LEU A 308 12.29 -3.29 -1.74
C LEU A 308 12.72 -1.84 -1.50
N VAL A 309 11.93 -0.87 -1.94
CA VAL A 309 12.19 0.55 -1.70
C VAL A 309 12.12 0.89 -0.21
N GLU A 310 11.26 0.22 0.58
CA GLU A 310 11.17 0.43 2.03
C GLU A 310 12.48 0.08 2.76
N SER A 311 13.25 -0.87 2.22
CA SER A 311 14.55 -1.28 2.79
C SER A 311 15.74 -0.53 2.18
N SER A 312 15.48 0.54 1.41
CA SER A 312 16.43 1.26 0.54
C SER A 312 16.97 0.43 -0.63
N PHE A 313 17.55 1.10 -1.62
CA PHE A 313 18.19 0.48 -2.77
C PHE A 313 19.66 0.94 -2.92
N PRO A 314 20.57 0.11 -3.46
CA PRO A 314 21.97 0.48 -3.63
C PRO A 314 22.16 1.69 -4.58
N SER A 315 23.01 2.65 -4.22
CA SER A 315 23.32 3.81 -5.08
C SER A 315 23.99 3.41 -6.40
N ASN A 316 24.77 2.32 -6.38
CA ASN A 316 25.43 1.74 -7.54
C ASN A 316 24.57 0.71 -8.30
N LEU A 317 23.24 0.74 -8.14
CA LEU A 317 22.35 -0.20 -8.81
C LEU A 317 22.50 -0.12 -10.33
N GLY A 318 22.86 -1.24 -10.97
CA GLY A 318 23.12 -1.32 -12.41
C GLY A 318 24.51 -0.84 -12.86
N ALA A 319 25.38 -0.44 -11.92
CA ALA A 319 26.74 0.00 -12.24
C ALA A 319 27.52 -1.05 -13.04
N GLY A 320 28.24 -0.58 -14.06
CA GLY A 320 29.00 -1.43 -15.00
C GLY A 320 28.18 -1.94 -16.19
N LEU A 321 26.84 -2.00 -16.09
CA LEU A 321 25.96 -2.40 -17.19
C LEU A 321 25.24 -1.21 -17.84
N ARG A 322 24.85 -0.22 -17.02
CA ARG A 322 24.13 0.99 -17.39
C ARG A 322 24.49 2.13 -16.42
N PRO A 323 24.12 3.40 -16.68
CA PRO A 323 24.31 4.43 -15.66
C PRO A 323 23.66 3.99 -14.35
N PRO A 324 24.34 4.16 -13.20
CA PRO A 324 23.84 3.70 -11.92
C PRO A 324 22.59 4.47 -11.50
N GLY A 325 21.69 3.81 -10.77
CA GLY A 325 20.52 4.42 -10.17
C GLY A 325 19.19 3.72 -10.49
N PHE A 326 18.10 4.28 -10.00
CA PHE A 326 16.75 3.69 -10.03
C PHE A 326 15.93 4.03 -11.29
N ASP A 327 16.41 4.96 -12.13
CA ASP A 327 15.62 5.58 -13.20
C ASP A 327 14.89 4.60 -14.14
N PRO A 328 15.46 3.48 -14.61
CA PRO A 328 14.72 2.53 -15.47
C PRO A 328 13.45 1.97 -14.82
N TYR A 329 13.46 1.71 -13.51
CA TYR A 329 12.27 1.27 -12.78
C TYR A 329 11.27 2.41 -12.64
N LEU A 330 11.75 3.62 -12.32
CA LEU A 330 10.89 4.79 -12.23
C LEU A 330 10.21 5.08 -13.57
N GLN A 331 10.95 4.99 -14.68
CA GLN A 331 10.42 5.18 -16.03
C GLN A 331 9.35 4.14 -16.35
N PHE A 332 9.59 2.85 -16.06
CA PHE A 332 8.58 1.81 -16.25
C PHE A 332 7.31 2.06 -15.42
N LEU A 333 7.47 2.37 -14.12
CA LEU A 333 6.36 2.64 -13.21
C LEU A 333 5.57 3.89 -13.63
N ARG A 334 6.25 4.97 -14.02
CA ARG A 334 5.63 6.22 -14.45
C ARG A 334 4.97 6.07 -15.82
N ASP A 335 5.74 5.71 -16.85
CA ASP A 335 5.31 5.82 -18.24
C ASP A 335 4.50 4.63 -18.71
N SER A 336 4.89 3.43 -18.28
CA SER A 336 4.26 2.18 -18.72
C SER A 336 3.15 1.74 -17.79
N VAL A 337 3.24 1.96 -16.47
CA VAL A 337 2.18 1.57 -15.52
C VAL A 337 1.21 2.71 -15.22
N PHE A 338 1.66 3.79 -14.55
CA PHE A 338 0.81 4.87 -14.05
C PHE A 338 0.15 5.65 -15.19
N LEU A 339 0.90 6.26 -16.11
CA LEU A 339 0.31 7.10 -17.17
C LEU A 339 -0.69 6.36 -18.08
N ARG A 340 -0.53 5.04 -18.21
CA ARG A 340 -1.39 4.19 -19.05
C ARG A 340 -2.45 3.41 -18.28
N PHE A 341 -2.50 3.48 -16.94
CA PHE A 341 -3.46 2.66 -16.18
C PHE A 341 -4.91 3.02 -16.57
N ARG A 342 -5.21 4.26 -16.96
CA ARG A 342 -6.57 4.65 -17.35
C ARG A 342 -6.96 4.26 -18.76
N THR A 343 -6.00 4.12 -19.67
CA THR A 343 -6.26 3.81 -21.08
C THR A 343 -6.43 2.31 -21.32
N ARG A 344 -6.13 1.50 -20.31
CA ARG A 344 -6.26 0.04 -20.32
C ARG A 344 -7.70 -0.43 -20.04
N ALA A 345 -8.05 -1.57 -20.63
CA ALA A 345 -9.30 -2.28 -20.36
C ALA A 345 -9.13 -3.21 -19.14
N TYR A 346 -10.16 -3.30 -18.30
CA TYR A 346 -10.14 -4.12 -17.10
C TYR A 346 -11.38 -5.00 -17.05
N ARG A 347 -11.18 -6.32 -16.99
CA ARG A 347 -12.27 -7.28 -16.80
C ARG A 347 -12.97 -7.05 -15.46
N ARG A 348 -12.20 -6.72 -14.43
CA ARG A 348 -12.70 -6.38 -13.09
C ARG A 348 -12.49 -4.90 -12.81
N ALA A 349 -13.59 -4.16 -12.68
CA ALA A 349 -13.56 -2.72 -12.44
C ALA A 349 -12.72 -2.29 -11.21
N ALA A 350 -12.64 -3.13 -10.17
CA ALA A 350 -11.81 -2.86 -9.00
C ALA A 350 -10.30 -2.90 -9.26
N GLU A 351 -9.83 -3.70 -10.23
CA GLU A 351 -8.41 -3.89 -10.48
C GLU A 351 -7.73 -2.62 -10.99
N LYS A 352 -8.47 -1.77 -11.71
CA LYS A 352 -8.01 -0.43 -12.10
C LYS A 352 -7.46 0.36 -10.92
N TRP A 353 -8.16 0.31 -9.78
CA TRP A 353 -7.78 1.04 -8.58
C TRP A 353 -6.65 0.34 -7.82
N GLU A 354 -6.59 -0.99 -7.87
CA GLU A 354 -5.48 -1.76 -7.30
C GLU A 354 -4.15 -1.46 -8.01
N VAL A 355 -4.16 -1.32 -9.34
CA VAL A 355 -2.96 -0.92 -10.10
C VAL A 355 -2.52 0.50 -9.72
N ALA A 356 -3.47 1.43 -9.61
CA ALA A 356 -3.18 2.81 -9.22
C ALA A 356 -2.61 2.93 -7.81
N GLU A 357 -3.20 2.20 -6.84
CA GLU A 357 -2.73 2.18 -5.45
C GLU A 357 -1.27 1.72 -5.35
N VAL A 358 -0.94 0.55 -5.91
CA VAL A 358 0.39 -0.04 -5.72
C VAL A 358 1.50 0.76 -6.38
N VAL A 359 1.24 1.44 -7.51
CA VAL A 359 2.25 2.29 -8.17
C VAL A 359 2.44 3.62 -7.43
N LEU A 360 1.34 4.21 -6.94
CA LEU A 360 1.40 5.45 -6.16
C LEU A 360 2.05 5.24 -4.79
N GLU A 361 1.90 4.05 -4.19
CA GLU A 361 2.61 3.68 -2.98
C GLU A 361 4.13 3.74 -3.17
N VAL A 362 4.64 3.24 -4.31
CA VAL A 362 6.08 3.33 -4.65
C VAL A 362 6.52 4.78 -4.76
N PHE A 363 5.79 5.61 -5.50
CA PHE A 363 6.13 7.04 -5.65
C PHE A 363 6.11 7.76 -4.31
N TYR A 364 5.12 7.47 -3.46
CA TYR A 364 5.02 8.04 -2.13
C TYR A 364 6.25 7.69 -1.28
N LYS A 365 6.68 6.43 -1.24
CA LYS A 365 7.87 6.01 -0.48
C LYS A 365 9.15 6.68 -0.99
N LEU A 366 9.34 6.70 -2.32
CA LEU A 366 10.49 7.33 -2.95
C LEU A 366 10.59 8.83 -2.64
N LEU A 367 9.45 9.54 -2.59
CA LEU A 367 9.44 10.97 -2.28
C LEU A 367 9.51 11.25 -0.76
N ARG A 368 8.91 10.39 0.06
CA ARG A 368 8.97 10.47 1.53
C ARG A 368 10.42 10.43 2.02
N ASP A 369 11.21 9.51 1.47
CA ASP A 369 12.58 9.24 1.90
C ASP A 369 13.62 10.14 1.20
N TYR A 370 13.20 10.96 0.23
CA TYR A 370 14.08 11.87 -0.51
C TYR A 370 14.22 13.22 0.17
N GLU A 371 15.43 13.67 0.45
CA GLU A 371 15.71 15.04 0.91
C GLU A 371 16.61 15.76 -0.09
N PRO A 372 16.18 16.89 -0.69
CA PRO A 372 16.97 17.59 -1.71
C PRO A 372 18.39 17.94 -1.23
N GLN A 373 19.41 17.49 -1.96
CA GLN A 373 20.82 17.81 -1.70
C GLN A 373 21.44 18.55 -2.88
N LEU A 374 22.48 19.35 -2.64
CA LEU A 374 23.22 20.07 -3.69
C LEU A 374 23.74 19.14 -4.80
N GLU A 375 24.18 17.93 -4.44
CA GLU A 375 24.73 16.93 -5.35
C GLU A 375 23.73 16.45 -6.40
N ASP A 376 22.43 16.50 -6.11
CA ASP A 376 21.36 16.09 -7.02
C ASP A 376 21.29 17.04 -8.22
N PHE A 377 21.64 18.31 -8.01
CA PHE A 377 21.56 19.35 -9.03
C PHE A 377 22.87 19.48 -9.83
N ILE A 378 23.81 18.54 -9.66
CA ILE A 378 25.07 18.51 -10.40
C ILE A 378 25.12 17.22 -11.22
N ASP A 379 25.53 17.32 -12.48
CA ASP A 379 25.69 16.14 -13.32
C ASP A 379 26.95 15.37 -12.88
N GLN A 380 26.74 14.13 -12.45
CA GLN A 380 27.80 13.23 -12.06
C GLN A 380 28.17 12.36 -13.26
N PHE A 381 29.44 12.35 -13.66
CA PHE A 381 29.92 11.57 -14.78
C PHE A 381 30.48 10.23 -14.29
N VAL A 382 30.10 9.15 -14.98
CA VAL A 382 30.54 7.78 -14.72
C VAL A 382 31.10 7.22 -16.01
N GLU A 383 32.26 6.59 -15.94
CA GLU A 383 32.86 5.91 -17.08
C GLU A 383 32.19 4.55 -17.30
N LEU A 384 31.53 4.37 -18.45
CA LEU A 384 31.02 3.08 -18.90
C LEU A 384 31.60 2.73 -20.27
N GLN A 385 32.22 1.56 -20.36
CA GLN A 385 32.81 1.05 -21.61
C GLN A 385 33.79 2.03 -22.29
N GLY A 386 34.45 2.89 -21.49
CA GLY A 386 35.40 3.90 -21.98
C GLY A 386 34.78 5.24 -22.41
N GLU A 387 33.46 5.41 -22.25
CA GLU A 387 32.76 6.67 -22.48
C GLU A 387 32.27 7.27 -21.15
N GLU A 388 32.41 8.58 -20.97
CA GLU A 388 31.84 9.30 -19.84
C GLU A 388 30.35 9.56 -20.09
N ILE A 389 29.51 9.02 -19.22
CA ILE A 389 28.06 9.21 -19.29
C ILE A 389 27.52 9.80 -17.98
N ILE A 390 26.39 10.50 -18.07
CA ILE A 390 25.76 11.12 -16.90
C ILE A 390 25.02 10.03 -16.10
N ALA A 391 25.32 9.95 -14.80
CA ALA A 391 24.61 9.09 -13.86
C ALA A 391 23.16 9.53 -13.70
N TYR A 392 22.28 8.58 -13.37
CA TYR A 392 20.89 8.93 -13.13
C TYR A 392 20.73 9.74 -11.86
N LYS A 393 19.85 10.74 -11.93
CA LYS A 393 19.44 11.52 -10.76
C LYS A 393 18.65 10.64 -9.78
N PRO A 394 18.62 10.98 -8.48
CA PRO A 394 17.80 10.27 -7.52
C PRO A 394 16.32 10.25 -7.93
N PRO A 395 15.56 9.18 -7.61
CA PRO A 395 14.17 9.07 -8.01
C PRO A 395 13.29 10.18 -7.41
N GLY A 396 13.57 10.63 -6.18
CA GLY A 396 12.84 11.74 -5.57
C GLY A 396 13.04 13.07 -6.29
N PHE A 397 14.23 13.34 -6.84
CA PHE A 397 14.48 14.51 -7.70
C PHE A 397 13.60 14.47 -8.96
N SER A 398 13.54 13.31 -9.64
CA SER A 398 12.71 13.13 -10.84
C SER A 398 11.22 13.28 -10.54
N LEU A 399 10.74 12.73 -9.41
CA LEU A 399 9.37 12.90 -8.94
C LEU A 399 9.04 14.37 -8.63
N MET A 400 9.91 15.07 -7.90
CA MET A 400 9.76 16.51 -7.63
C MET A 400 9.70 17.31 -8.93
N TYR A 401 10.61 17.04 -9.86
CA TYR A 401 10.63 17.72 -11.16
C TYR A 401 9.32 17.52 -11.94
N HIS A 402 8.75 16.32 -11.95
CA HIS A 402 7.46 16.06 -12.61
C HIS A 402 6.27 16.67 -11.87
N LEU A 403 6.29 16.72 -10.54
CA LEU A 403 5.20 17.31 -9.75
C LEU A 403 5.23 18.85 -9.76
N LEU A 404 6.40 19.46 -9.94
CA LEU A 404 6.60 20.92 -10.05
C LEU A 404 6.60 21.44 -11.51
N ASN A 405 6.00 20.69 -12.43
CA ASN A 405 5.82 21.08 -13.82
C ASN A 405 4.44 20.66 -14.33
N GLU A 406 4.01 21.25 -15.45
CA GLU A 406 2.82 20.81 -16.21
C GLU A 406 3.10 19.46 -16.90
N SER A 407 3.25 18.40 -16.10
CA SER A 407 3.57 17.07 -16.55
C SER A 407 2.34 16.17 -16.63
N PRO A 408 2.35 15.14 -17.50
CA PRO A 408 1.29 14.13 -17.52
C PRO A 408 1.08 13.43 -16.18
N MET A 409 2.12 13.35 -15.34
CA MET A 409 2.05 12.74 -14.01
C MET A 409 1.21 13.60 -13.06
N LEU A 410 1.46 14.91 -13.02
CA LEU A 410 0.68 15.85 -12.22
C LEU A 410 -0.78 15.89 -12.70
N GLU A 411 -1.01 16.01 -14.01
CA GLU A 411 -2.37 15.99 -14.59
C GLU A 411 -3.13 14.71 -14.22
N LEU A 412 -2.46 13.55 -14.27
CA LEU A 412 -3.08 12.29 -13.91
C LEU A 412 -3.38 12.20 -12.40
N ALA A 413 -2.50 12.71 -11.55
CA ALA A 413 -2.73 12.80 -10.11
C ALA A 413 -3.93 13.71 -9.78
N LEU A 414 -3.98 14.93 -10.33
CA LEU A 414 -5.08 15.87 -10.11
C LEU A 414 -6.42 15.32 -10.62
N SER A 415 -6.41 14.71 -11.80
CA SER A 415 -7.62 14.07 -12.32
C SER A 415 -8.02 12.81 -11.55
N LEU A 416 -7.13 12.21 -10.74
CA LEU A 416 -7.47 11.12 -9.82
C LEU A 416 -8.14 11.64 -8.56
N LEU A 417 -7.69 12.80 -8.06
CA LEU A 417 -8.36 13.52 -6.97
C LEU A 417 -9.77 13.96 -7.37
N GLU A 418 -9.96 14.50 -8.59
CA GLU A 418 -11.28 14.84 -9.11
C GLU A 418 -12.22 13.61 -9.17
N GLU A 419 -11.74 12.50 -9.74
CA GLU A 419 -12.53 11.28 -9.87
C GLU A 419 -12.83 10.67 -8.49
N GLY A 420 -11.84 10.68 -7.60
CA GLY A 420 -11.96 10.18 -6.23
C GLY A 420 -13.06 10.89 -5.48
N VAL A 421 -13.03 12.22 -5.43
CA VAL A 421 -14.04 13.00 -4.70
C VAL A 421 -15.43 12.87 -5.33
N LYS A 422 -15.51 12.81 -6.67
CA LYS A 422 -16.78 12.59 -7.38
C LYS A 422 -17.42 11.26 -7.02
N GLN A 423 -16.63 10.18 -6.92
CA GLN A 423 -17.13 8.86 -6.53
C GLN A 423 -17.54 8.84 -5.05
N LEU A 424 -16.74 9.45 -4.16
CA LEU A 424 -17.06 9.51 -2.73
C LEU A 424 -18.33 10.33 -2.44
N ASP A 425 -18.56 11.42 -3.16
CA ASP A 425 -19.76 12.26 -3.05
C ASP A 425 -21.06 11.54 -3.43
N THR A 426 -20.99 10.37 -4.09
CA THR A 426 -22.18 9.53 -4.32
C THR A 426 -22.64 8.78 -3.07
N TYR A 427 -21.78 8.66 -2.05
CA TYR A 427 -21.99 7.86 -0.84
C TYR A 427 -22.40 6.40 -1.09
N ALA A 428 -22.17 5.88 -2.30
CA ALA A 428 -22.52 4.53 -2.69
C ALA A 428 -21.30 3.58 -2.65
N PRO A 429 -21.48 2.28 -2.34
CA PRO A 429 -20.42 1.30 -2.51
C PRO A 429 -20.18 1.03 -4.01
N PHE A 430 -18.92 0.95 -4.41
CA PHE A 430 -18.51 0.59 -5.76
C PHE A 430 -17.28 -0.33 -5.72
N PRO A 431 -17.06 -1.15 -6.77
CA PRO A 431 -15.95 -2.10 -6.80
C PRO A 431 -14.59 -1.37 -6.71
N GLY A 432 -13.81 -1.74 -5.69
CA GLY A 432 -12.49 -1.15 -5.46
C GLY A 432 -12.48 0.19 -4.72
N LYS A 433 -13.57 0.57 -4.04
CA LYS A 433 -13.65 1.81 -3.23
C LYS A 433 -12.44 2.02 -2.30
N LYS A 434 -12.05 1.01 -1.54
CA LYS A 434 -10.89 1.09 -0.62
C LYS A 434 -9.57 1.36 -1.35
N HIS A 435 -9.38 0.76 -2.51
CA HIS A 435 -8.19 0.94 -3.33
C HIS A 435 -8.16 2.34 -3.96
N LEU A 436 -9.33 2.90 -4.33
CA LEU A 436 -9.43 4.29 -4.76
C LEU A 436 -9.12 5.25 -3.60
N GLU A 437 -9.67 5.02 -2.41
CA GLU A 437 -9.38 5.82 -1.20
C GLU A 437 -7.87 5.84 -0.90
N LYS A 438 -7.20 4.69 -0.95
CA LYS A 438 -5.74 4.56 -0.79
C LYS A 438 -4.97 5.28 -1.90
N ALA A 439 -5.35 5.10 -3.16
CA ALA A 439 -4.69 5.77 -4.29
C ALA A 439 -4.79 7.30 -4.18
N VAL A 440 -5.97 7.82 -3.83
CA VAL A 440 -6.19 9.24 -3.56
C VAL A 440 -5.36 9.72 -2.37
N GLN A 441 -5.29 8.94 -1.29
CA GLN A 441 -4.47 9.25 -0.13
C GLN A 441 -2.99 9.42 -0.53
N HIS A 442 -2.45 8.50 -1.33
CA HIS A 442 -1.09 8.62 -1.85
C HIS A 442 -0.90 9.84 -2.76
N CYS A 443 -1.88 10.18 -3.60
CA CYS A 443 -1.83 11.41 -4.39
C CYS A 443 -1.80 12.68 -3.52
N LEU A 444 -2.68 12.79 -2.52
CA LEU A 444 -2.66 13.92 -1.59
C LEU A 444 -1.33 13.98 -0.82
N ALA A 445 -0.85 12.84 -0.33
CA ALA A 445 0.42 12.76 0.38
C ALA A 445 1.61 13.17 -0.51
N LEU A 446 1.61 12.80 -1.80
CA LEU A 446 2.61 13.25 -2.76
C LEU A 446 2.61 14.77 -2.92
N LEU A 447 1.44 15.38 -3.16
CA LEU A 447 1.33 16.85 -3.28
C LEU A 447 1.79 17.55 -1.99
N ASN A 448 1.41 17.01 -0.83
CA ASN A 448 1.81 17.50 0.48
C ASN A 448 3.33 17.42 0.71
N LEU A 449 3.96 16.29 0.35
CA LEU A 449 5.42 16.15 0.42
C LEU A 449 6.13 17.10 -0.55
N THR A 450 5.58 17.30 -1.75
CA THR A 450 6.09 18.28 -2.70
C THR A 450 6.05 19.69 -2.12
N LEU A 451 4.91 20.16 -1.58
CA LEU A 451 4.80 21.49 -0.95
C LEU A 451 5.81 21.70 0.20
N GLN A 452 6.07 20.66 1.00
CA GLN A 452 7.02 20.75 2.11
C GLN A 452 8.48 20.89 1.63
N LYS A 453 8.85 20.19 0.56
CA LYS A 453 10.23 20.13 0.05
C LYS A 453 10.51 21.14 -1.07
N GLU A 454 9.46 21.80 -1.57
CA GLU A 454 9.47 22.68 -2.72
C GLU A 454 10.42 23.88 -2.60
N ASN A 455 10.38 24.60 -1.47
CA ASN A 455 11.21 25.80 -1.27
C ASN A 455 12.70 25.45 -1.35
N LEU A 456 13.12 24.41 -0.61
CA LEU A 456 14.50 23.93 -0.62
C LEU A 456 14.89 23.43 -2.03
N PHE A 457 14.04 22.65 -2.69
CA PHE A 457 14.29 22.16 -4.03
C PHE A 457 14.48 23.30 -5.04
N MET A 458 13.63 24.33 -5.00
CA MET A 458 13.74 25.49 -5.88
C MET A 458 14.95 26.37 -5.58
N ASP A 459 15.31 26.55 -4.31
CA ASP A 459 16.52 27.30 -3.91
C ASP A 459 17.79 26.60 -4.45
N LEU A 460 17.90 25.29 -4.23
CA LEU A 460 19.02 24.48 -4.75
C LEU A 460 19.07 24.47 -6.28
N LEU A 461 17.90 24.39 -6.94
CA LEU A 461 17.84 24.45 -8.40
C LEU A 461 18.33 25.80 -8.94
N ARG A 462 17.95 26.91 -8.28
CA ARG A 462 18.37 28.28 -8.65
C ARG A 462 19.87 28.49 -8.46
N GLU A 463 20.47 27.83 -7.46
CA GLU A 463 21.92 27.86 -7.23
C GLU A 463 22.70 26.97 -8.21
N SER A 464 22.03 25.99 -8.82
CA SER A 464 22.63 25.05 -9.76
C SER A 464 22.83 25.62 -11.17
N GLN A 465 23.63 24.94 -11.99
CA GLN A 465 23.81 25.26 -13.41
C GLN A 465 22.83 24.50 -14.33
N LEU A 466 21.87 23.76 -13.78
CA LEU A 466 20.91 23.01 -14.57
C LEU A 466 19.93 23.96 -15.27
N ALA A 467 19.78 23.80 -16.58
CA ALA A 467 18.81 24.55 -17.38
C ALA A 467 17.37 24.01 -17.23
N LEU A 468 16.97 23.66 -16.00
CA LEU A 468 15.62 23.20 -15.69
C LEU A 468 14.82 24.35 -15.08
N ILE A 469 13.56 24.45 -15.50
CA ILE A 469 12.59 25.39 -14.93
C ILE A 469 11.53 24.56 -14.22
N VAL A 470 11.10 25.04 -13.07
CA VAL A 470 10.00 24.48 -12.30
C VAL A 470 9.05 25.61 -11.92
N CYS A 471 7.79 25.26 -11.73
CA CYS A 471 6.75 26.18 -11.28
C CYS A 471 6.29 25.78 -9.88
N PRO A 472 6.04 26.75 -8.98
CA PRO A 472 5.50 26.44 -7.67
C PRO A 472 4.18 25.68 -7.78
N LEU A 473 4.00 24.64 -6.97
CA LEU A 473 2.85 23.77 -7.00
C LEU A 473 1.57 24.53 -6.71
N GLU A 474 1.59 25.57 -5.87
CA GLU A 474 0.41 26.39 -5.63
C GLU A 474 -0.09 27.10 -6.90
N GLN A 475 0.80 27.41 -7.84
CA GLN A 475 0.45 28.02 -9.13
C GLN A 475 -0.09 26.97 -10.10
N LEU A 476 0.50 25.77 -10.10
CA LEU A 476 0.03 24.65 -10.93
C LEU A 476 -1.36 24.17 -10.50
N LEU A 477 -1.64 24.12 -9.20
CA LEU A 477 -2.97 23.80 -8.66
C LEU A 477 -4.04 24.81 -9.08
N GLN A 478 -3.62 26.06 -9.32
CA GLN A 478 -4.47 27.13 -9.84
C GLN A 478 -4.73 27.04 -11.36
N GLY A 479 -4.12 26.08 -12.06
CA GLY A 479 -4.30 25.84 -13.48
C GLY A 479 -5.71 25.36 -13.84
N ILE A 480 -6.03 25.40 -15.13
CA ILE A 480 -7.32 24.93 -15.65
C ILE A 480 -7.29 23.41 -15.71
N ASN A 481 -8.21 22.75 -15.02
CA ASN A 481 -8.39 21.32 -15.10
C ASN A 481 -8.80 20.93 -16.55
N PRO A 482 -8.02 20.07 -17.25
CA PRO A 482 -8.32 19.69 -18.62
C PRO A 482 -9.68 19.00 -18.81
N ARG A 483 -10.21 18.34 -17.77
CA ARG A 483 -11.48 17.59 -17.81
C ARG A 483 -12.69 18.49 -17.61
N THR A 484 -12.67 19.30 -16.57
CA THR A 484 -13.81 20.17 -16.21
C THR A 484 -13.78 21.50 -16.94
N LYS A 485 -12.63 21.87 -17.53
CA LYS A 485 -12.35 23.17 -18.15
C LYS A 485 -12.50 24.34 -17.17
N LYS A 486 -12.33 24.07 -15.87
CA LYS A 486 -12.42 25.05 -14.77
C LYS A 486 -11.17 24.98 -13.89
N ALA A 487 -10.86 26.06 -13.17
CA ALA A 487 -9.81 26.05 -12.15
C ALA A 487 -10.35 25.48 -10.83
N ASP A 488 -10.61 24.16 -10.80
CA ASP A 488 -11.30 23.51 -9.69
C ASP A 488 -10.44 22.52 -8.89
N ASN A 489 -9.14 22.42 -9.15
CA ASN A 489 -8.27 21.46 -8.47
C ASN A 489 -8.24 21.68 -6.95
N VAL A 490 -8.11 22.95 -6.50
CA VAL A 490 -8.09 23.26 -5.07
C VAL A 490 -9.46 23.02 -4.42
N VAL A 491 -10.54 23.30 -5.13
CA VAL A 491 -11.90 22.98 -4.68
C VAL A 491 -12.08 21.46 -4.55
N ASN A 492 -11.58 20.67 -5.50
CA ASN A 492 -11.61 19.22 -5.46
C ASN A 492 -10.80 18.65 -4.29
N ILE A 493 -9.66 19.26 -3.95
CA ILE A 493 -8.90 18.92 -2.74
C ILE A 493 -9.76 19.22 -1.51
N ALA A 494 -10.30 20.45 -1.39
CA ALA A 494 -11.09 20.84 -0.21
C ALA A 494 -12.36 20.03 0.02
N ARG A 495 -12.97 19.50 -1.04
CA ARG A 495 -14.14 18.61 -0.95
C ARG A 495 -13.86 17.31 -0.19
N TYR A 496 -12.60 16.87 -0.04
CA TYR A 496 -12.28 15.72 0.81
C TYR A 496 -12.59 15.95 2.30
N LEU A 497 -12.69 17.21 2.74
CA LEU A 497 -13.15 17.54 4.10
C LEU A 497 -14.59 17.13 4.36
N TYR A 498 -15.44 16.99 3.32
CA TYR A 498 -16.83 16.48 3.47
C TYR A 498 -16.87 15.08 4.07
N HIS A 499 -15.79 14.33 3.84
CA HIS A 499 -15.68 12.93 4.19
C HIS A 499 -14.90 12.73 5.48
N GLY A 500 -14.62 13.78 6.27
CA GLY A 500 -13.80 13.71 7.48
C GLY A 500 -14.30 12.69 8.52
N ASN A 501 -15.62 12.53 8.64
CA ASN A 501 -16.21 11.52 9.51
C ASN A 501 -16.04 10.08 8.98
N THR A 502 -16.16 9.89 7.67
CA THR A 502 -16.08 8.57 7.02
C THR A 502 -14.65 8.12 6.70
N ASN A 503 -13.77 9.08 6.38
CA ASN A 503 -12.41 8.89 5.87
C ASN A 503 -11.51 10.01 6.43
N PRO A 504 -11.16 9.96 7.73
CA PRO A 504 -10.39 11.03 8.38
C PRO A 504 -8.98 11.20 7.80
N GLU A 505 -8.36 10.14 7.28
CA GLU A 505 -7.03 10.22 6.64
C GLU A 505 -7.03 11.14 5.40
N LEU A 506 -8.11 11.14 4.60
CA LEU A 506 -8.22 12.00 3.42
C LEU A 506 -8.48 13.46 3.78
N ALA A 507 -9.33 13.68 4.78
CA ALA A 507 -9.60 15.02 5.30
C ALA A 507 -8.35 15.65 5.92
N PHE A 508 -7.54 14.86 6.63
CA PHE A 508 -6.26 15.29 7.19
C PHE A 508 -5.28 15.76 6.12
N GLU A 509 -4.99 14.95 5.11
CA GLU A 509 -4.06 15.35 4.05
C GLU A 509 -4.58 16.56 3.25
N SER A 510 -5.90 16.61 3.02
CA SER A 510 -6.54 17.78 2.41
C SER A 510 -6.36 19.05 3.26
N ALA A 511 -6.67 19.00 4.56
CA ALA A 511 -6.54 20.15 5.47
C ALA A 511 -5.09 20.66 5.49
N LYS A 512 -4.12 19.73 5.51
CA LYS A 512 -2.70 20.05 5.50
C LYS A 512 -2.27 20.76 4.21
N ILE A 513 -2.66 20.25 3.04
CA ILE A 513 -2.39 20.92 1.75
C ILE A 513 -3.00 22.33 1.73
N LEU A 514 -4.27 22.47 2.15
CA LEU A 514 -4.96 23.75 2.17
C LEU A 514 -4.26 24.76 3.10
N CYS A 515 -3.79 24.30 4.26
CA CYS A 515 -3.02 25.13 5.18
C CYS A 515 -1.70 25.59 4.57
N CYS A 516 -0.98 24.73 3.84
CA CYS A 516 0.27 25.09 3.18
C CYS A 516 0.06 26.14 2.09
N ILE A 517 -0.94 25.96 1.22
CA ILE A 517 -1.20 26.90 0.11
C ILE A 517 -1.78 28.23 0.62
N SER A 518 -2.54 28.22 1.72
CA SER A 518 -3.17 29.43 2.25
C SER A 518 -2.18 30.45 2.82
N CYS A 519 -0.96 30.03 3.16
CA CYS A 519 0.09 30.93 3.61
C CYS A 519 0.48 31.98 2.55
N ASN A 520 0.21 31.73 1.26
CA ASN A 520 0.60 32.61 0.17
C ASN A 520 -0.45 33.71 -0.07
N SER A 521 -0.13 34.95 0.31
CA SER A 521 -1.05 36.10 0.15
C SER A 521 -1.52 36.35 -1.28
N ASN A 522 -0.70 36.01 -2.28
CA ASN A 522 -1.02 36.24 -3.70
C ASN A 522 -2.20 35.39 -4.20
N ILE A 523 -2.50 34.26 -3.54
CA ILE A 523 -3.49 33.29 -4.02
C ILE A 523 -4.85 33.45 -3.35
N GLN A 524 -4.90 34.16 -2.22
CA GLN A 524 -6.07 34.29 -1.35
C GLN A 524 -7.32 34.79 -2.08
N ILE A 525 -7.19 35.83 -2.90
CA ILE A 525 -8.31 36.39 -3.67
C ILE A 525 -8.89 35.34 -4.63
N LYS A 526 -8.01 34.58 -5.30
CA LYS A 526 -8.43 33.55 -6.25
C LYS A 526 -9.08 32.36 -5.52
N LEU A 527 -8.50 31.91 -4.41
CA LEU A 527 -9.08 30.86 -3.57
C LEU A 527 -10.50 31.21 -3.12
N VAL A 528 -10.70 32.43 -2.63
CA VAL A 528 -12.01 32.92 -2.23
C VAL A 528 -12.98 32.92 -3.41
N GLY A 529 -12.53 33.37 -4.59
CA GLY A 529 -13.30 33.31 -5.82
C GLY A 529 -13.72 31.89 -6.19
N ASP A 530 -12.79 30.94 -6.17
CA ASP A 530 -13.02 29.54 -6.53
C ASP A 530 -14.00 28.85 -5.55
N PHE A 531 -13.87 29.14 -4.25
CA PHE A 531 -14.69 28.53 -3.19
C PHE A 531 -16.11 29.09 -3.14
N THR A 532 -16.31 30.33 -3.61
CA THR A 532 -17.61 31.03 -3.56
C THR A 532 -18.33 31.10 -4.90
N HIS A 533 -17.70 30.66 -5.99
CA HIS A 533 -18.30 30.69 -7.32
C HIS A 533 -19.61 29.89 -7.41
N ASP A 534 -19.66 28.69 -6.82
CA ASP A 534 -20.86 27.85 -6.75
C ASP A 534 -21.40 27.82 -5.31
N GLN A 535 -22.59 28.40 -5.10
CA GLN A 535 -23.20 28.50 -3.79
C GLN A 535 -23.45 27.14 -3.12
N SER A 536 -23.76 26.10 -3.90
CA SER A 536 -24.02 24.76 -3.37
C SER A 536 -22.75 24.09 -2.87
N ILE A 537 -21.65 24.26 -3.60
CA ILE A 537 -20.32 23.77 -3.22
C ILE A 537 -19.81 24.57 -2.03
N SER A 538 -19.97 25.90 -2.05
CA SER A 538 -19.60 26.80 -0.96
C SER A 538 -20.24 26.38 0.37
N GLN A 539 -21.56 26.14 0.39
CA GLN A 539 -22.25 25.69 1.60
C GLN A 539 -21.72 24.34 2.12
N LYS A 540 -21.44 23.39 1.22
CA LYS A 540 -20.86 22.09 1.60
C LYS A 540 -19.42 22.22 2.09
N LEU A 541 -18.61 23.09 1.46
CA LEU A 541 -17.25 23.44 1.93
C LEU A 541 -17.31 23.95 3.36
N MET A 542 -18.15 24.95 3.62
CA MET A 542 -18.34 25.47 4.98
C MET A 542 -18.70 24.35 5.96
N ALA A 543 -19.69 23.51 5.62
CA ALA A 543 -20.11 22.39 6.46
C ALA A 543 -18.96 21.39 6.73
N GLY A 544 -18.18 21.01 5.71
CA GLY A 544 -17.05 20.09 5.89
C GLY A 544 -15.94 20.63 6.80
N PHE A 545 -15.61 21.91 6.70
CA PHE A 545 -14.67 22.54 7.64
C PHE A 545 -15.21 22.56 9.07
N VAL A 546 -16.49 22.90 9.23
CA VAL A 546 -17.17 22.94 10.54
C VAL A 546 -17.25 21.55 11.16
N GLU A 547 -17.66 20.52 10.40
CA GLU A 547 -17.74 19.14 10.88
C GLU A 547 -16.38 18.61 11.35
N CYS A 548 -15.30 18.92 10.64
CA CYS A 548 -13.95 18.58 11.08
C CYS A 548 -13.56 19.29 12.40
N LEU A 549 -13.95 20.55 12.59
CA LEU A 549 -13.68 21.31 13.82
C LEU A 549 -14.53 20.85 15.02
N ASP A 550 -15.80 20.53 14.78
CA ASP A 550 -16.77 20.07 15.79
C ASP A 550 -16.56 18.59 16.18
N CYS A 551 -15.55 17.89 15.66
CA CYS A 551 -15.29 16.50 15.97
C CYS A 551 -14.90 16.32 17.45
N GLU A 552 -15.88 15.86 18.26
CA GLU A 552 -15.75 15.69 19.72
C GLU A 552 -14.85 14.52 20.10
N ASP A 553 -14.79 13.46 19.27
CA ASP A 553 -13.93 12.29 19.48
C ASP A 553 -12.44 12.64 19.57
N ALA A 554 -12.01 13.81 19.07
CA ALA A 554 -10.63 14.29 19.14
C ALA A 554 -10.22 14.78 20.55
N GLU A 555 -11.17 14.90 21.48
CA GLU A 555 -10.96 15.43 22.85
C GLU A 555 -10.69 14.30 23.87
N GLU A 556 -10.86 13.03 23.49
CA GLU A 556 -10.58 11.85 24.34
C GLU A 556 -9.10 11.42 24.36
N PHE A 557 -8.17 12.26 23.94
CA PHE A 557 -6.73 11.96 23.88
C PHE A 557 -6.14 11.50 25.23
N VAL A 558 -6.73 11.96 26.34
CA VAL A 558 -6.26 11.70 27.71
C VAL A 558 -6.87 10.42 28.31
N ARG A 559 -7.94 9.85 27.72
CA ARG A 559 -8.70 8.73 28.33
C ARG A 559 -8.45 7.36 27.68
N LEU A 560 -7.75 7.31 26.54
CA LEU A 560 -7.56 6.10 25.75
C LEU A 560 -6.34 5.27 26.19
N GLU A 561 -6.23 4.90 27.47
CA GLU A 561 -5.28 3.83 27.84
C GLU A 561 -5.77 2.45 27.31
N GLU A 562 -7.08 2.25 27.16
CA GLU A 562 -7.72 0.95 26.86
C GLU A 562 -8.20 0.76 25.39
N GLY A 563 -8.01 1.73 24.50
CA GLY A 563 -8.47 1.66 23.09
C GLY A 563 -7.53 0.89 22.14
N SER A 564 -8.06 0.44 20.98
CA SER A 564 -7.23 -0.18 19.92
C SER A 564 -6.21 0.81 19.35
N GLU A 565 -5.02 0.35 18.92
CA GLU A 565 -4.01 1.23 18.27
C GLU A 565 -4.59 2.01 17.07
N LEU A 566 -5.52 1.39 16.33
CA LEU A 566 -6.18 2.03 15.20
C LEU A 566 -7.06 3.20 15.64
N GLU A 567 -7.80 3.05 16.74
CA GLU A 567 -8.66 4.12 17.28
C GLU A 567 -7.81 5.29 17.76
N LYS A 568 -6.72 5.02 18.47
CA LYS A 568 -5.75 6.05 18.90
C LYS A 568 -5.20 6.83 17.70
N LYS A 569 -4.84 6.13 16.63
CA LYS A 569 -4.36 6.74 15.39
C LYS A 569 -5.44 7.64 14.76
N LEU A 570 -6.69 7.18 14.66
CA LEU A 570 -7.78 7.96 14.05
C LEU A 570 -8.12 9.22 14.86
N VAL A 571 -8.10 9.11 16.20
CA VAL A 571 -8.28 10.25 17.11
C VAL A 571 -7.15 11.28 16.93
N ALA A 572 -5.89 10.83 16.80
CA ALA A 572 -4.75 11.71 16.49
C ALA A 572 -4.89 12.41 15.14
N ILE A 573 -5.29 11.67 14.10
CA ILE A 573 -5.51 12.25 12.76
C ILE A 573 -6.59 13.34 12.81
N ARG A 574 -7.69 13.12 13.52
CA ARG A 574 -8.77 14.11 13.69
C ARG A 574 -8.30 15.33 14.48
N HIS A 575 -7.54 15.13 15.56
CA HIS A 575 -6.95 16.21 16.34
C HIS A 575 -6.02 17.09 15.49
N GLU A 576 -5.09 16.48 14.76
CA GLU A 576 -4.17 17.19 13.86
C GLU A 576 -4.92 17.89 12.70
N THR A 577 -6.02 17.31 12.21
CA THR A 577 -6.87 17.96 11.21
C THR A 577 -7.45 19.28 11.74
N ARG A 578 -7.91 19.31 13.00
CA ARG A 578 -8.40 20.53 13.65
C ARG A 578 -7.30 21.59 13.75
N ILE A 579 -6.10 21.18 14.14
CA ILE A 579 -4.92 22.06 14.21
C ILE A 579 -4.63 22.69 12.84
N HIS A 580 -4.60 21.89 11.77
CA HIS A 580 -4.35 22.41 10.41
C HIS A 580 -5.43 23.40 9.95
N ILE A 581 -6.71 23.15 10.25
CA ILE A 581 -7.79 24.09 9.92
C ILE A 581 -7.63 25.40 10.70
N LEU A 582 -7.29 25.35 11.99
CA LEU A 582 -7.06 26.56 12.79
C LEU A 582 -5.84 27.35 12.29
N ASN A 583 -4.74 26.67 11.97
CA ASN A 583 -3.56 27.30 11.39
C ASN A 583 -3.85 27.95 10.03
N LEU A 584 -4.66 27.30 9.18
CA LEU A 584 -5.14 27.89 7.94
C LEU A 584 -5.90 29.19 8.19
N LEU A 585 -6.79 29.23 9.20
CA LEU A 585 -7.54 30.42 9.55
C LEU A 585 -6.61 31.54 10.05
N ILE A 586 -5.68 31.22 10.94
CA ILE A 586 -4.72 32.18 11.51
C ILE A 586 -3.86 32.79 10.40
N THR A 587 -3.19 31.96 9.59
CA THR A 587 -2.31 32.41 8.50
C THR A 587 -3.09 33.19 7.42
N SER A 588 -4.32 32.79 7.13
CA SER A 588 -5.16 33.52 6.16
C SER A 588 -5.62 34.88 6.70
N LEU A 589 -5.83 35.04 8.01
CA LEU A 589 -6.17 36.34 8.61
C LEU A 589 -5.01 37.33 8.53
N GLU A 590 -3.76 36.85 8.52
CA GLU A 590 -2.58 37.69 8.31
C GLU A 590 -2.49 38.27 6.90
N CYS A 591 -3.23 37.68 5.94
CA CYS A 591 -3.29 38.16 4.56
C CYS A 591 -4.33 39.28 4.37
N ASN A 592 -4.08 40.14 3.39
CA ASN A 592 -5.00 41.23 3.02
C ASN A 592 -6.39 40.68 2.59
N PRO A 593 -7.50 41.33 2.97
CA PRO A 593 -8.84 40.93 2.54
C PRO A 593 -9.08 41.22 1.03
N PRO A 594 -9.91 40.42 0.34
CA PRO A 594 -10.62 39.23 0.83
C PRO A 594 -9.69 38.01 0.97
N ASN A 595 -9.83 37.26 2.07
CA ASN A 595 -9.06 36.05 2.35
C ASN A 595 -9.98 34.89 2.78
N LEU A 596 -9.44 33.68 2.76
CA LEU A 596 -10.18 32.44 3.03
C LEU A 596 -10.73 32.37 4.46
N ALA A 597 -10.03 32.97 5.43
CA ALA A 597 -10.51 33.01 6.81
C ALA A 597 -11.78 33.84 6.95
N LEU A 598 -11.87 35.01 6.31
CA LEU A 598 -13.09 35.82 6.34
C LEU A 598 -14.29 35.05 5.79
N TYR A 599 -14.09 34.31 4.69
CA TYR A 599 -15.11 33.41 4.16
C TYR A 599 -15.53 32.35 5.18
N LEU A 600 -14.58 31.58 5.73
CA LEU A 600 -14.85 30.46 6.65
C LEU A 600 -15.43 30.89 8.01
N LEU A 601 -15.13 32.10 8.47
CA LEU A 601 -15.70 32.67 9.69
C LEU A 601 -17.13 33.20 9.47
N GLY A 602 -17.55 33.41 8.21
CA GLY A 602 -18.89 33.86 7.85
C GLY A 602 -19.01 35.36 7.54
N PHE A 603 -17.89 36.04 7.27
CA PHE A 603 -17.92 37.47 6.92
C PHE A 603 -18.40 37.71 5.49
N GLU A 604 -19.05 38.86 5.27
CA GLU A 604 -19.50 39.26 3.94
C GLU A 604 -18.33 39.75 3.10
N LEU A 605 -17.94 38.97 2.09
CA LEU A 605 -16.76 39.26 1.26
C LEU A 605 -16.89 40.49 0.35
N LYS A 606 -18.12 40.94 0.08
CA LYS A 606 -18.42 42.08 -0.81
C LYS A 606 -18.55 43.41 -0.05
N LYS A 607 -18.57 43.38 1.27
CA LYS A 607 -18.73 44.57 2.12
C LYS A 607 -17.55 44.70 3.09
N PRO A 608 -17.31 45.88 3.67
CA PRO A 608 -16.32 46.03 4.74
C PRO A 608 -16.65 45.10 5.91
N VAL A 609 -15.60 44.52 6.52
CA VAL A 609 -15.71 43.56 7.63
C VAL A 609 -16.57 44.13 8.77
N SER A 610 -16.40 45.41 9.10
CA SER A 610 -17.16 46.15 10.13
C SER A 610 -18.68 46.20 9.91
N THR A 611 -19.13 46.01 8.66
CA THR A 611 -20.56 46.07 8.30
C THR A 611 -21.22 44.70 8.24
N THR A 612 -20.46 43.63 8.46
CA THR A 612 -20.99 42.26 8.48
C THR A 612 -21.83 42.05 9.74
N ASN A 613 -23.06 41.56 9.57
CA ASN A 613 -23.90 41.14 10.69
C ASN A 613 -23.82 39.62 10.85
N LEU A 614 -23.04 39.17 11.84
CA LEU A 614 -22.91 37.75 12.19
C LEU A 614 -24.15 37.31 12.97
N GLN A 615 -24.76 36.19 12.58
CA GLN A 615 -25.97 35.65 13.19
C GLN A 615 -25.75 34.20 13.62
N ASP A 616 -26.50 33.79 14.65
CA ASP A 616 -26.50 32.42 15.11
C ASP A 616 -26.97 31.44 14.02
N PRO A 617 -26.50 30.18 14.04
CA PRO A 617 -26.88 29.20 13.03
C PRO A 617 -28.40 28.98 12.99
N GLY A 618 -28.98 29.01 11.79
CA GLY A 618 -30.42 28.83 11.56
C GLY A 618 -31.25 30.12 11.63
N VAL A 619 -30.72 31.21 12.20
CA VAL A 619 -31.38 32.52 12.16
C VAL A 619 -31.28 33.08 10.75
N LEU A 620 -32.42 33.46 10.15
CA LEU A 620 -32.52 33.90 8.74
C LEU A 620 -31.88 32.94 7.70
N GLY A 621 -31.71 31.66 8.05
CA GLY A 621 -31.05 30.68 7.18
C GLY A 621 -29.51 30.78 7.17
N CYS A 622 -28.90 31.49 8.11
CA CYS A 622 -27.44 31.54 8.26
C CYS A 622 -26.88 30.13 8.57
N PRO A 623 -25.89 29.65 7.79
CA PRO A 623 -25.26 28.36 8.05
C PRO A 623 -24.37 28.45 9.29
N ARG A 624 -24.12 27.30 9.94
CA ARG A 624 -23.05 27.19 10.94
C ARG A 624 -21.70 27.44 10.25
N THR A 625 -20.82 28.18 10.91
CA THR A 625 -19.51 28.61 10.38
C THR A 625 -18.37 28.18 11.30
N CYS A 626 -17.12 28.30 10.83
CA CYS A 626 -15.96 27.96 11.66
C CYS A 626 -15.87 28.83 12.92
N LEU A 627 -16.40 30.07 12.88
CA LEU A 627 -16.48 30.92 14.08
C LEU A 627 -17.34 30.26 15.17
N HIS A 628 -18.49 29.72 14.80
CA HIS A 628 -19.37 29.03 15.74
C HIS A 628 -18.73 27.75 16.31
N ALA A 629 -17.99 27.00 15.49
CA ALA A 629 -17.24 25.83 15.95
C ALA A 629 -16.13 26.23 16.95
N ILE A 630 -15.38 27.31 16.65
CA ILE A 630 -14.34 27.83 17.55
C ILE A 630 -14.94 28.30 18.88
N LEU A 631 -16.07 29.03 18.85
CA LEU A 631 -16.75 29.46 20.07
C LEU A 631 -17.23 28.26 20.90
N ASN A 632 -17.82 27.25 20.25
CA ASN A 632 -18.23 26.02 20.92
C ASN A 632 -17.04 25.31 21.61
N ILE A 633 -15.91 25.22 20.93
CA ILE A 633 -14.66 24.67 21.50
C ILE A 633 -14.22 25.47 22.75
N LEU A 634 -14.32 26.80 22.71
CA LEU A 634 -13.90 27.67 23.82
C LEU A 634 -14.90 27.69 24.99
N GLU A 635 -16.19 27.56 24.71
CA GLU A 635 -17.28 27.51 25.70
C GLU A 635 -17.35 26.16 26.43
N LYS A 636 -16.79 25.09 25.84
CA LYS A 636 -16.73 23.78 26.49
C LYS A 636 -16.06 23.85 27.87
N GLY A 637 -16.87 23.65 28.90
CA GLY A 637 -16.45 23.57 30.29
C GLY A 637 -16.25 24.92 31.00
N THR A 638 -16.66 26.04 30.42
CA THR A 638 -16.58 27.36 31.08
C THR A 638 -17.61 27.52 32.21
N GLU A 639 -18.65 26.69 32.25
CA GLU A 639 -19.69 26.73 33.29
C GLU A 639 -19.28 26.05 34.61
N GLY A 640 -18.17 25.30 34.63
CA GLY A 640 -17.66 24.61 35.81
C GLY A 640 -16.73 25.47 36.68
N ARG A 641 -16.69 25.20 38.01
CA ARG A 641 -15.75 25.87 38.96
C ARG A 641 -14.26 25.63 38.65
N THR A 642 -13.95 24.77 37.69
CA THR A 642 -12.59 24.35 37.31
C THR A 642 -11.99 25.16 36.16
N GLY A 643 -12.71 26.13 35.58
CA GLY A 643 -12.26 26.88 34.39
C GLY A 643 -12.43 26.08 33.10
N PRO A 644 -12.08 26.66 31.93
CA PRO A 644 -12.37 26.08 30.61
C PRO A 644 -11.70 24.72 30.44
N VAL A 645 -12.48 23.70 30.07
CA VAL A 645 -11.99 22.32 29.92
C VAL A 645 -11.05 22.19 28.73
N ALA A 646 -11.28 22.95 27.66
CA ALA A 646 -10.43 23.00 26.48
C ALA A 646 -8.95 23.34 26.79
N VAL A 647 -8.69 24.18 27.80
CA VAL A 647 -7.31 24.55 28.22
C VAL A 647 -6.60 23.39 28.93
N ARG A 648 -7.37 22.46 29.53
CA ARG A 648 -6.83 21.32 30.27
C ARG A 648 -6.70 20.07 29.40
N GLU A 649 -7.70 19.78 28.57
CA GLU A 649 -7.74 18.57 27.76
C GLU A 649 -7.02 18.74 26.40
N SER A 650 -6.99 19.96 25.85
CA SER A 650 -6.36 20.24 24.55
C SER A 650 -5.69 21.64 24.52
N PRO A 651 -4.59 21.85 25.27
CA PRO A 651 -4.01 23.18 25.49
C PRO A 651 -3.55 23.85 24.20
N GLN A 652 -2.96 23.10 23.26
CA GLN A 652 -2.52 23.62 21.96
C GLN A 652 -3.70 24.13 21.12
N LEU A 653 -4.82 23.40 21.13
CA LEU A 653 -6.01 23.78 20.39
C LEU A 653 -6.69 25.02 20.99
N ALA A 654 -6.74 25.10 22.32
CA ALA A 654 -7.18 26.30 23.03
C ALA A 654 -6.26 27.49 22.72
N GLU A 655 -4.94 27.29 22.72
CA GLU A 655 -3.97 28.34 22.37
C GLU A 655 -4.20 28.87 20.95
N LEU A 656 -4.40 28.00 19.96
CA LEU A 656 -4.68 28.41 18.58
C LEU A 656 -6.00 29.17 18.46
N CYS A 657 -7.04 28.74 19.19
CA CYS A 657 -8.31 29.48 19.25
C CYS A 657 -8.16 30.85 19.92
N TYR A 658 -7.31 30.94 20.96
CA TYR A 658 -7.05 32.18 21.71
C TYR A 658 -5.96 33.06 21.10
N GLN A 659 -5.18 32.56 20.15
CA GLN A 659 -3.96 33.20 19.67
C GLN A 659 -4.29 34.65 19.29
N ARG A 660 -3.81 35.57 20.14
CA ARG A 660 -4.36 36.92 20.30
C ARG A 660 -4.36 37.72 19.01
N GLN A 661 -3.48 37.39 18.06
CA GLN A 661 -3.39 38.05 16.76
C GLN A 661 -4.69 37.91 15.95
N SER A 662 -5.36 36.76 15.95
CA SER A 662 -6.62 36.53 15.20
C SER A 662 -7.74 37.48 15.67
N PHE A 663 -7.94 37.57 16.99
CA PHE A 663 -8.98 38.44 17.59
C PHE A 663 -8.59 39.92 17.62
N THR A 664 -7.31 40.27 17.81
CA THR A 664 -6.87 41.67 17.67
C THR A 664 -6.82 42.13 16.22
N MET A 665 -6.62 41.24 15.25
CA MET A 665 -6.66 41.56 13.82
C MET A 665 -8.10 41.64 13.32
N LEU A 666 -9.00 40.77 13.77
CA LEU A 666 -10.46 40.96 13.60
C LEU A 666 -10.93 42.26 14.26
N SER A 667 -10.49 42.54 15.49
CA SER A 667 -10.76 43.81 16.17
C SER A 667 -10.18 45.00 15.40
N ARG A 668 -8.96 44.92 14.84
CA ARG A 668 -8.33 45.95 14.00
C ARG A 668 -9.01 46.10 12.63
N LEU A 669 -9.47 45.02 12.01
CA LEU A 669 -10.26 45.08 10.77
C LEU A 669 -11.63 45.72 11.02
N VAL A 670 -12.21 45.49 12.19
CA VAL A 670 -13.45 46.12 12.64
C VAL A 670 -13.25 47.57 13.12
N SER A 671 -12.05 47.95 13.61
CA SER A 671 -11.76 49.29 14.16
C SER A 671 -10.95 50.23 13.25
N ASN A 672 -10.29 49.74 12.21
CA ASN A 672 -9.60 50.53 11.17
C ASN A 672 -10.40 50.65 9.85
N SER A 673 -11.69 50.30 9.88
CA SER A 673 -12.68 50.71 8.86
C SER A 673 -13.76 51.57 9.49
#